data_AF-A0A9W8GQI9-F1
#
_entry.id   AF-A0A9W8GQI9-F1
#
_cell.length_a   1.000
_cell.length_b   1.000
_cell.length_c   1.000
_cell.angle_alpha   90.00
_cell.angle_beta   90.00
_cell.angle_gamma   90.00
#
_symmetry.space_group_name_H-M   'P 1'
#
loop_
_entity.id
_entity.type
_entity.pdbx_description
1 polymer ?
#
loop_
_entity_poly.entity_id
_entity_poly.type
_entity_poly.pdbx_seq_one_letter_code
_entity_poly.pdbx_strand_id
1 'polypeptide(L)'
;MDNCQSLSLAITNCRGDVDLRIERLDKTIELKIFQPTPTGLATLKYLFVYQPAQHLTPIHLITEGHGDRVRRLYCETWIDNSDEPTEFKDHADPDTSLLGGDFIITEEHVNSVCQIVGNNSQHYSYATSSGLRAPMEFFYYAGTPSIMRILSSTVFGDGQLGIVHLYNKITLVDGTTPLMVGDRISSSLRVEELTNTASGKRITIVGLLSRGDQAVAHVETAFLARNLAICIDKAFQRASQQRFTIQLATANDVAALEATEWFVYCENVSARVSAGSHVEFCLDSMYRFKSKAMYSRISTTGRAFTTARSGRSVHIANIDFEWGVSAKDPVIGFLRRYEVPSGELLFNHNGYSLVSPSNQELMQVVVPDSNWEYAHVSADGNPIHTNPYVADIAGLPDPITQGLWTSASTRALVECYAANDEPERIRMYQTNFVGMVLPRDKLRTELFHIGMKSGRMLVKGVTSKVGGDPVLECTAEIEQPTTAYVFTGQGSQEVGMGMELYKQSAAARDVWDRADQHMIVKYGVSLLKIVRTNPKDLTVHFGSNTGEELQRNYMSLTKRCSGNKDEVVPLFPEITLDSPCYTYQSPTGLLNSTQFTQVALVTFGLAAVADMRTNSLVQKGATFAGHSLGEYAALAALSSVFTLEDILDIVFFRGMLMQAVVECDDQGRSLYGMAAVDTSRLGRGVDENVLPLAINAICEHSKELLEVVNYNVRGSQYVVAGTLHRLAVLRLVLDGISRLGVPTDGDWQAHIAQIVSNVLAKPIDSKPVQGRAIIPLPRIDVPFHSSQLLPSVDGFRLLLQDKIRPENIDYSALHLRYVPNLTAVPFEVSQEYFSLVHSITKSPVAASVLDTWSDTALGSEEKVANLAAILLVELLTYQFASPVQWIDTQDVLFGKLGVRRLVEIGFSPVLSGIATKTLKSEAFADKRVDVLHIDRGRDAIYYTQQRHEAVEPTLSAIPAQPEQPTLPVTTVVVESIAPTVQSSGTTAPLVDVPLQALDVVYTLVAHKIKRSLDDVSTAKSIKSLVSGKSTLQNEIIGDLHKEFGSKVPDKAEDLSLQDLAVAIGAFGGNLGKHIQAQLARLFNNKMPGGFSLSSAQSTLQSAYGLGPHRQDALLLVALTMEPSSRLSSDTEAKSWLGTVAQAYAAKTGISYSTITSAGSSSGQTGAPVISSAEMEKMQQKQHEHIRQQIQVLARYVGMDLREGARLVEDGQAK
;
A
#
# COMPACT_ATOMS: atom_id res chain seq x y z
N MET A 1 -68.44 52.29 -10.23
CA MET A 1 -67.23 52.87 -9.62
C MET A 1 -67.06 52.22 -8.27
N ASP A 2 -65.80 51.99 -7.94
CA ASP A 2 -65.23 51.66 -6.62
C ASP A 2 -64.95 50.19 -6.28
N ASN A 3 -63.63 49.95 -6.20
CA ASN A 3 -62.88 48.97 -5.43
C ASN A 3 -62.65 47.56 -5.99
N CYS A 4 -61.62 47.44 -6.84
CA CYS A 4 -60.69 46.30 -6.78
C CYS A 4 -59.36 46.66 -7.46
N GLN A 5 -58.63 47.62 -6.91
CA GLN A 5 -57.24 47.90 -7.29
C GLN A 5 -56.29 46.95 -6.54
N SER A 6 -56.16 45.74 -7.06
CA SER A 6 -54.84 45.12 -7.13
C SER A 6 -54.78 44.40 -8.48
N LEU A 7 -54.12 45.05 -9.44
CA LEU A 7 -53.89 44.55 -10.81
C LEU A 7 -52.79 43.48 -10.85
N SER A 8 -52.14 43.28 -9.70
CA SER A 8 -51.14 42.27 -9.41
C SER A 8 -51.50 41.54 -8.10
N LEU A 9 -51.33 40.22 -8.07
CA LEU A 9 -51.43 39.39 -6.87
C LEU A 9 -50.01 38.99 -6.45
N ALA A 10 -49.62 39.25 -5.21
CA ALA A 10 -48.33 38.84 -4.65
C ALA A 10 -48.57 37.92 -3.44
N ILE A 11 -47.91 36.77 -3.42
CA ILE A 11 -48.04 35.74 -2.40
C ILE A 11 -46.64 35.34 -1.92
N THR A 12 -46.34 35.59 -0.66
CA THR A 12 -45.09 35.14 -0.03
C THR A 12 -45.37 33.95 0.88
N ASN A 13 -44.53 32.92 0.85
CA ASN A 13 -44.68 31.77 1.75
C ASN A 13 -44.41 32.15 3.22
N CYS A 14 -44.78 31.28 4.16
CA CYS A 14 -44.62 31.54 5.60
C CYS A 14 -43.16 31.66 6.06
N ARG A 15 -42.19 31.15 5.29
CA ARG A 15 -40.76 31.24 5.59
C ARG A 15 -40.10 32.49 5.01
N GLY A 16 -40.76 33.19 4.07
CA GLY A 16 -40.19 34.33 3.36
C GLY A 16 -39.29 33.96 2.17
N ASP A 17 -39.06 32.67 1.92
CA ASP A 17 -38.10 32.16 0.94
C ASP A 17 -38.68 32.04 -0.48
N VAL A 18 -39.98 32.25 -0.67
CA VAL A 18 -40.66 32.17 -1.98
C VAL A 18 -41.67 33.30 -2.12
N ASP A 19 -41.61 34.04 -3.23
CA ASP A 19 -42.58 35.08 -3.63
C ASP A 19 -43.16 34.77 -5.01
N LEU A 20 -44.48 34.70 -5.13
CA LEU A 20 -45.21 34.48 -6.37
C LEU A 20 -45.99 35.74 -6.72
N ARG A 21 -45.71 36.32 -7.88
CA ARG A 21 -46.39 37.49 -8.43
C ARG A 21 -47.13 37.13 -9.71
N ILE A 22 -48.38 37.54 -9.82
CA ILE A 22 -49.23 37.31 -11.00
C ILE A 22 -49.70 38.66 -11.51
N GLU A 23 -49.33 39.02 -12.74
CA GLU A 23 -49.76 40.26 -13.40
C GLU A 23 -50.79 39.95 -14.48
N ARG A 24 -52.02 40.46 -14.27
CA ARG A 24 -53.19 40.05 -15.06
C ARG A 24 -53.22 40.64 -16.46
N LEU A 25 -52.68 41.85 -16.66
CA LEU A 25 -52.67 42.55 -17.96
C LEU A 25 -51.63 41.96 -18.91
N ASP A 26 -50.43 41.71 -18.39
CA ASP A 26 -49.30 41.21 -19.17
C ASP A 26 -49.32 39.68 -19.32
N LYS A 27 -50.26 39.01 -18.64
CA LYS A 27 -50.40 37.55 -18.59
C LYS A 27 -49.10 36.86 -18.15
N THR A 28 -48.37 37.49 -17.25
CA THR A 28 -47.10 37.00 -16.72
C THR A 28 -47.26 36.50 -15.29
N ILE A 29 -46.53 35.44 -14.98
CA ILE A 29 -46.40 34.89 -13.63
C ILE A 29 -44.90 34.87 -13.30
N GLU A 30 -44.52 35.51 -12.22
CA GLU A 30 -43.14 35.55 -11.72
C GLU A 30 -43.07 34.79 -10.40
N LEU A 31 -42.27 33.73 -10.35
CA LEU A 31 -41.94 32.99 -9.13
C LEU A 31 -40.49 33.31 -8.76
N LYS A 32 -40.29 33.86 -7.57
CA LYS A 32 -38.98 34.13 -6.96
C LYS A 32 -38.72 33.14 -5.86
N ILE A 33 -37.53 32.56 -5.89
CA ILE A 33 -36.99 31.74 -4.81
C ILE A 33 -35.77 32.46 -4.29
N PHE A 34 -35.77 32.72 -2.98
CA PHE A 34 -34.71 33.43 -2.31
C PHE A 34 -33.72 32.45 -1.69
N GLN A 35 -32.44 32.74 -1.85
CA GLN A 35 -31.32 31.99 -1.29
C GLN A 35 -30.49 32.91 -0.39
N PRO A 36 -30.38 32.61 0.92
CA PRO A 36 -29.45 33.32 1.77
C PRO A 36 -28.01 33.09 1.32
N THR A 37 -27.23 34.18 1.26
CA THR A 37 -25.79 34.17 0.96
C THR A 37 -25.03 34.92 2.07
N PRO A 38 -23.70 34.77 2.18
CA PRO A 38 -22.93 35.48 3.20
C PRO A 38 -23.06 37.01 3.13
N THR A 39 -23.32 37.57 1.94
CA THR A 39 -23.39 39.02 1.69
C THR A 39 -24.80 39.55 1.46
N GLY A 40 -25.83 38.69 1.50
CA GLY A 40 -27.22 39.11 1.34
C GLY A 40 -28.17 37.99 0.91
N LEU A 41 -28.97 38.28 -0.12
CA LEU A 41 -30.02 37.39 -0.61
C LEU A 41 -29.93 37.28 -2.14
N ALA A 42 -29.58 36.09 -2.63
CA ALA A 42 -29.62 35.77 -4.04
C ALA A 42 -31.05 35.38 -4.46
N THR A 43 -31.44 35.65 -5.72
CA THR A 43 -32.80 35.38 -6.18
C THR A 43 -32.84 34.60 -7.49
N LEU A 44 -33.45 33.41 -7.46
CA LEU A 44 -33.81 32.65 -8.65
C LEU A 44 -35.20 33.04 -9.14
N LYS A 45 -35.29 33.45 -10.40
CA LYS A 45 -36.54 33.92 -11.02
C LYS A 45 -37.02 32.98 -12.12
N TYR A 46 -38.20 32.40 -11.91
CA TYR A 46 -38.98 31.71 -12.93
C TYR A 46 -40.04 32.64 -13.48
N LEU A 47 -40.07 32.77 -14.81
CA LEU A 47 -41.02 33.61 -15.51
C LEU A 47 -41.90 32.72 -16.37
N PHE A 48 -43.22 32.81 -16.23
CA PHE A 48 -44.17 32.06 -17.02
C PHE A 48 -45.12 33.00 -17.76
N VAL A 49 -45.61 32.54 -18.91
CA VAL A 49 -46.70 33.17 -19.65
C VAL A 49 -47.98 32.36 -19.46
N TYR A 50 -49.04 33.05 -19.08
CA TYR A 50 -50.38 32.52 -19.03
C TYR A 50 -51.06 32.64 -20.41
N GLN A 51 -51.26 31.49 -21.06
CA GLN A 51 -51.92 31.38 -22.37
C GLN A 51 -53.27 30.68 -22.22
N PRO A 52 -54.35 31.42 -21.90
CA PRO A 52 -55.67 30.84 -21.65
C PRO A 52 -56.27 30.10 -22.85
N ALA A 53 -55.75 30.33 -24.06
CA ALA A 53 -56.16 29.62 -25.28
C ALA A 53 -55.68 28.16 -25.33
N GLN A 54 -54.63 27.79 -24.56
CA GLN A 54 -54.12 26.42 -24.46
C GLN A 54 -54.70 25.73 -23.23
N HIS A 55 -55.96 25.32 -23.29
CA HIS A 55 -56.75 24.90 -22.11
C HIS A 55 -56.15 23.73 -21.30
N LEU A 56 -55.35 22.85 -21.92
CA LEU A 56 -54.72 21.70 -21.25
C LEU A 56 -53.37 22.04 -20.56
N THR A 57 -52.67 23.06 -21.03
CA THR A 57 -51.35 23.49 -20.51
C THR A 57 -51.26 25.02 -20.53
N PRO A 58 -52.09 25.74 -19.75
CA PRO A 58 -52.25 27.18 -19.91
C PRO A 58 -51.09 28.02 -19.37
N ILE A 59 -50.09 27.41 -18.71
CA ILE A 59 -48.94 28.10 -18.12
C ILE A 59 -47.69 27.52 -18.76
N HIS A 60 -46.88 28.38 -19.37
CA HIS A 60 -45.65 27.99 -20.05
C HIS A 60 -44.47 28.73 -19.47
N LEU A 61 -43.37 28.02 -19.19
CA LEU A 61 -42.11 28.61 -18.77
C LEU A 61 -41.50 29.41 -19.92
N ILE A 62 -41.03 30.63 -19.63
CA ILE A 62 -40.20 31.43 -20.53
C ILE A 62 -38.77 30.89 -20.44
N THR A 63 -38.38 30.11 -21.45
CA THR A 63 -37.04 29.50 -21.57
C THR A 63 -35.97 30.51 -21.95
N GLU A 64 -36.34 31.60 -22.64
CA GLU A 64 -35.41 32.67 -23.00
C GLU A 64 -34.79 33.32 -21.75
N GLY A 65 -33.46 33.36 -21.71
CA GLY A 65 -32.67 33.89 -20.60
C GLY A 65 -32.82 33.11 -19.28
N HIS A 66 -33.45 31.92 -19.27
CA HIS A 66 -33.58 31.12 -18.05
C HIS A 66 -32.21 30.69 -17.51
N GLY A 67 -31.31 30.26 -18.40
CA GLY A 67 -29.97 29.81 -18.03
C GLY A 67 -29.15 30.93 -17.39
N ASP A 68 -29.30 32.16 -17.87
CA ASP A 68 -28.63 33.33 -17.28
C ASP A 68 -29.18 33.66 -15.89
N ARG A 69 -30.47 33.44 -15.64
CA ARG A 69 -31.09 33.62 -14.32
C ARG A 69 -30.63 32.56 -13.33
N VAL A 70 -30.53 31.30 -13.78
CA VAL A 70 -29.93 30.20 -12.98
C VAL A 70 -28.47 30.49 -12.68
N ARG A 71 -27.70 30.87 -13.69
CA ARG A 71 -26.29 31.22 -13.55
C ARG A 71 -26.08 32.37 -12.56
N ARG A 72 -26.93 33.40 -12.63
CA ARG A 72 -26.89 34.52 -11.67
C ARG A 72 -27.06 34.06 -10.22
N LEU A 73 -28.01 33.17 -9.94
CA LEU A 73 -28.17 32.58 -8.60
C LEU A 73 -26.85 31.98 -8.10
N TYR A 74 -26.20 31.15 -8.93
CA TYR A 74 -24.94 30.50 -8.55
C TYR A 74 -23.78 31.49 -8.42
N CYS A 75 -23.69 32.49 -9.30
CA CYS A 75 -22.70 33.56 -9.16
C CYS A 75 -22.88 34.31 -7.84
N GLU A 76 -24.10 34.74 -7.51
CA GLU A 76 -24.40 35.46 -6.27
C GLU A 76 -24.19 34.58 -5.01
N THR A 77 -24.25 33.25 -5.17
CA THR A 77 -24.08 32.30 -4.06
C THR A 77 -22.62 31.92 -3.83
N TRP A 78 -21.82 31.75 -4.90
CA TRP A 78 -20.45 31.25 -4.83
C TRP A 78 -19.36 32.32 -5.02
N ILE A 79 -19.68 33.46 -5.65
CA ILE A 79 -18.72 34.51 -5.96
C ILE A 79 -19.08 35.74 -5.13
N ASP A 80 -18.19 36.17 -4.25
CA ASP A 80 -18.38 37.39 -3.47
C ASP A 80 -18.32 38.61 -4.40
N ASN A 81 -19.33 39.48 -4.34
CA ASN A 81 -19.57 40.59 -5.28
C ASN A 81 -18.75 41.85 -4.96
N SER A 82 -17.65 41.74 -4.20
CA SER A 82 -16.79 42.88 -3.87
C SER A 82 -15.88 43.32 -5.03
N ASP A 83 -15.63 42.45 -6.01
CA ASP A 83 -14.91 42.76 -7.25
C ASP A 83 -15.93 42.82 -8.41
N GLU A 84 -15.97 43.93 -9.15
CA GLU A 84 -17.02 44.28 -10.11
C GLU A 84 -17.46 43.16 -11.08
N PRO A 85 -18.75 43.13 -11.48
CA PRO A 85 -19.26 42.24 -12.52
C PRO A 85 -18.89 42.79 -13.91
N THR A 86 -17.60 43.05 -14.16
CA THR A 86 -17.13 43.38 -15.51
C THR A 86 -17.15 42.10 -16.33
N GLU A 87 -18.08 42.05 -17.30
CA GLU A 87 -18.08 41.17 -18.48
C GLU A 87 -16.99 40.09 -18.42
N PHE A 88 -17.33 38.92 -17.86
CA PHE A 88 -16.48 37.75 -18.00
C PHE A 88 -16.40 37.45 -19.49
N LYS A 89 -15.35 37.97 -20.14
CA LYS A 89 -15.03 37.70 -21.53
C LYS A 89 -15.16 36.19 -21.73
N ASP A 90 -15.79 35.77 -22.81
CA ASP A 90 -15.77 34.40 -23.34
C ASP A 90 -14.32 34.04 -23.69
N HIS A 91 -13.49 33.88 -22.67
CA HIS A 91 -12.10 33.48 -22.71
C HIS A 91 -11.94 32.26 -21.82
N ALA A 92 -12.88 31.32 -21.94
CA ALA A 92 -12.48 29.93 -21.83
C ALA A 92 -11.75 29.59 -23.14
N ASP A 93 -10.59 30.19 -23.36
CA ASP A 93 -9.57 29.41 -24.05
C ASP A 93 -9.23 28.30 -23.05
N PRO A 94 -9.58 27.02 -23.34
CA PRO A 94 -9.25 25.93 -22.44
C PRO A 94 -7.75 25.85 -22.15
N ASP A 95 -6.88 26.52 -22.92
CA ASP A 95 -5.43 26.64 -22.69
C ASP A 95 -5.05 27.64 -21.58
N THR A 96 -5.98 28.44 -21.05
CA THR A 96 -5.68 29.42 -19.98
C THR A 96 -5.86 28.84 -18.57
N SER A 97 -4.81 28.94 -17.75
CA SER A 97 -4.89 28.60 -16.32
C SER A 97 -5.50 29.77 -15.54
N LEU A 98 -6.41 29.45 -14.63
CA LEU A 98 -7.01 30.39 -13.67
C LEU A 98 -6.17 30.41 -12.40
N LEU A 99 -5.51 31.54 -12.15
CA LEU A 99 -4.86 31.81 -10.88
C LEU A 99 -5.94 32.14 -9.83
N GLY A 100 -6.01 31.32 -8.79
CA GLY A 100 -6.81 31.58 -7.60
C GLY A 100 -6.13 32.58 -6.67
N GLY A 101 -6.94 33.18 -5.78
CA GLY A 101 -6.41 33.97 -4.67
C GLY A 101 -5.69 33.09 -3.64
N ASP A 102 -4.93 33.72 -2.76
CA ASP A 102 -4.25 33.00 -1.68
C ASP A 102 -5.23 32.63 -0.55
N PHE A 103 -5.21 31.36 -0.14
CA PHE A 103 -5.96 30.86 1.00
C PHE A 103 -5.05 30.71 2.21
N ILE A 104 -5.39 31.36 3.32
CA ILE A 104 -4.66 31.25 4.59
C ILE A 104 -5.40 30.28 5.51
N ILE A 105 -4.71 29.23 5.96
CA ILE A 105 -5.28 28.28 6.91
C ILE A 105 -5.30 28.91 8.30
N THR A 106 -6.47 29.02 8.93
CA THR A 106 -6.62 29.55 10.28
C THR A 106 -6.99 28.44 11.26
N GLU A 107 -6.74 28.66 12.54
CA GLU A 107 -7.12 27.74 13.61
C GLU A 107 -8.66 27.55 13.67
N GLU A 108 -9.42 28.63 13.46
CA GLU A 108 -10.88 28.59 13.38
C GLU A 108 -11.36 27.67 12.26
N HIS A 109 -10.74 27.75 11.07
CA HIS A 109 -11.09 26.85 9.96
C HIS A 109 -10.85 25.38 10.36
N VAL A 110 -9.68 25.07 10.92
CA VAL A 110 -9.30 23.70 11.29
C VAL A 110 -10.27 23.15 12.34
N ASN A 111 -10.50 23.90 13.42
CA ASN A 111 -11.39 23.48 14.51
C ASN A 111 -12.82 23.24 14.00
N SER A 112 -13.34 24.15 13.17
CA SER A 112 -14.70 24.04 12.64
C SER A 112 -14.86 22.81 11.74
N VAL A 113 -13.93 22.58 10.81
CA VAL A 113 -13.96 21.42 9.91
C VAL A 113 -13.86 20.12 10.70
N CYS A 114 -12.90 20.01 11.62
CA CYS A 114 -12.72 18.82 12.44
C CYS A 114 -13.96 18.51 13.29
N GLN A 115 -14.59 19.53 13.89
CA GLN A 115 -15.81 19.37 14.66
C GLN A 115 -16.99 18.90 13.79
N ILE A 116 -17.21 19.52 12.63
CA ILE A 116 -18.35 19.21 11.73
C ILE A 116 -18.21 17.82 11.10
N VAL A 117 -16.97 17.42 10.76
CA VAL A 117 -16.67 16.14 10.13
C VAL A 117 -16.56 15.00 11.16
N GLY A 118 -16.30 15.34 12.42
CA GLY A 118 -16.04 14.37 13.49
C GLY A 118 -14.60 13.82 13.47
N ASN A 119 -13.63 14.62 13.01
CA ASN A 119 -12.22 14.23 13.04
C ASN A 119 -11.57 14.63 14.37
N ASN A 120 -11.36 13.64 15.24
CA ASN A 120 -10.83 13.81 16.60
C ASN A 120 -9.32 13.55 16.70
N SER A 121 -8.58 13.56 15.60
CA SER A 121 -7.13 13.37 15.63
C SER A 121 -6.46 14.41 16.55
N GLN A 122 -5.53 13.96 17.37
CA GLN A 122 -4.82 14.84 18.31
C GLN A 122 -4.00 15.90 17.58
N HIS A 123 -3.60 15.61 16.33
CA HIS A 123 -2.84 16.51 15.46
C HIS A 123 -3.55 17.82 15.12
N TYR A 124 -4.89 17.83 15.18
CA TYR A 124 -5.72 19.01 14.86
C TYR A 124 -6.34 19.66 16.09
N SER A 125 -6.22 19.04 17.27
CA SER A 125 -6.84 19.51 18.51
C SER A 125 -5.85 20.18 19.47
N TYR A 126 -4.57 19.82 19.40
CA TYR A 126 -3.53 20.33 20.31
C TYR A 126 -2.32 20.83 19.53
N ALA A 127 -1.94 22.09 19.74
CA ALA A 127 -0.72 22.63 19.16
C ALA A 127 0.50 21.95 19.80
N THR A 128 1.35 21.34 18.98
CA THR A 128 2.67 20.86 19.41
C THR A 128 3.65 22.04 19.46
N SER A 129 4.91 21.79 19.85
CA SER A 129 5.98 22.78 19.72
C SER A 129 6.17 23.30 18.28
N SER A 130 5.72 22.55 17.28
CA SER A 130 5.74 22.95 15.87
C SER A 130 4.47 23.66 15.38
N GLY A 131 3.46 23.84 16.23
CA GLY A 131 2.17 24.46 15.88
C GLY A 131 1.05 23.44 15.59
N LEU A 132 -0.15 23.95 15.29
CA LEU A 132 -1.34 23.15 14.99
C LEU A 132 -1.35 22.71 13.52
N ARG A 133 -1.59 21.42 13.26
CA ARG A 133 -1.66 20.88 11.88
C ARG A 133 -3.04 21.13 11.28
N ALA A 134 -3.17 20.96 9.96
CA ALA A 134 -4.44 21.03 9.25
C ALA A 134 -4.68 19.78 8.38
N PRO A 135 -5.93 19.28 8.28
CA PRO A 135 -6.30 18.17 7.40
C PRO A 135 -6.03 18.43 5.91
N MET A 136 -5.87 17.37 5.11
CA MET A 136 -5.55 17.49 3.69
C MET A 136 -6.69 18.10 2.83
N GLU A 137 -7.92 18.13 3.34
CA GLU A 137 -9.09 18.75 2.71
C GLU A 137 -8.87 20.24 2.39
N PHE A 138 -7.99 20.90 3.16
CA PHE A 138 -7.63 22.28 2.95
C PHE A 138 -6.95 22.54 1.59
N PHE A 139 -6.35 21.52 0.95
CA PHE A 139 -5.90 21.66 -0.43
C PHE A 139 -7.06 21.85 -1.41
N TYR A 140 -8.20 21.18 -1.18
CA TYR A 140 -9.41 21.38 -1.98
C TYR A 140 -10.07 22.71 -1.66
N TYR A 141 -10.19 23.07 -0.37
CA TYR A 141 -10.80 24.33 0.05
C TYR A 141 -10.06 25.55 -0.53
N ALA A 142 -8.72 25.51 -0.56
CA ALA A 142 -7.91 26.54 -1.20
C ALA A 142 -8.19 26.73 -2.70
N GLY A 143 -8.61 25.66 -3.40
CA GLY A 143 -8.99 25.71 -4.82
C GLY A 143 -10.47 26.01 -5.06
N THR A 144 -11.32 25.94 -4.04
CA THR A 144 -12.78 26.01 -4.18
C THR A 144 -13.27 27.30 -4.84
N PRO A 145 -12.77 28.50 -4.49
CA PRO A 145 -13.20 29.74 -5.17
C PRO A 145 -12.98 29.70 -6.69
N SER A 146 -11.85 29.13 -7.14
CA SER A 146 -11.54 28.99 -8.57
C SER A 146 -12.41 27.92 -9.25
N ILE A 147 -12.67 26.80 -8.58
CA ILE A 147 -13.59 25.75 -9.06
C ILE A 147 -14.98 26.34 -9.27
N MET A 148 -15.52 27.07 -8.28
CA MET A 148 -16.86 27.64 -8.37
C MET A 148 -16.98 28.72 -9.45
N ARG A 149 -15.91 29.50 -9.70
CA ARG A 149 -15.83 30.42 -10.85
C ARG A 149 -15.94 29.68 -12.19
N ILE A 150 -15.26 28.54 -12.34
CA ILE A 150 -15.35 27.68 -13.55
C ILE A 150 -16.76 27.13 -13.72
N LEU A 151 -17.36 26.61 -12.64
CA LEU A 151 -18.72 26.04 -12.64
C LEU A 151 -19.81 27.09 -12.88
N SER A 152 -19.52 28.36 -12.61
CA SER A 152 -20.40 29.51 -12.87
C SER A 152 -20.28 30.08 -14.29
N SER A 153 -19.55 29.42 -15.19
CA SER A 153 -19.34 29.88 -16.57
C SER A 153 -20.58 29.65 -17.47
N THR A 154 -20.61 30.34 -18.62
CA THR A 154 -21.63 30.18 -19.67
C THR A 154 -21.73 28.75 -20.21
N VAL A 155 -20.70 27.93 -20.00
CA VAL A 155 -20.62 26.55 -20.49
C VAL A 155 -21.79 25.70 -19.98
N PHE A 156 -22.35 25.99 -18.81
CA PHE A 156 -23.41 25.18 -18.20
C PHE A 156 -24.83 25.62 -18.56
N GLY A 157 -25.06 26.90 -18.91
CA GLY A 157 -26.39 27.42 -19.24
C GLY A 157 -27.48 26.95 -18.27
N ASP A 158 -28.59 26.42 -18.80
CA ASP A 158 -29.70 25.85 -18.02
C ASP A 158 -29.35 24.58 -17.21
N GLY A 159 -28.25 23.90 -17.54
CA GLY A 159 -27.85 22.64 -16.93
C GLY A 159 -27.18 22.79 -15.55
N GLN A 160 -27.01 24.01 -15.05
CA GLN A 160 -26.25 24.29 -13.83
C GLN A 160 -26.93 23.75 -12.55
N LEU A 161 -28.27 23.76 -12.50
CA LEU A 161 -29.04 23.08 -11.43
C LEU A 161 -28.87 21.55 -11.44
N GLY A 162 -28.44 21.00 -12.58
CA GLY A 162 -28.24 19.58 -12.79
C GLY A 162 -26.81 19.10 -12.57
N ILE A 163 -25.92 19.94 -12.02
CA ILE A 163 -24.51 19.58 -11.77
C ILE A 163 -24.41 18.51 -10.69
N VAL A 164 -23.67 17.45 -10.99
CA VAL A 164 -23.35 16.34 -10.09
C VAL A 164 -21.83 16.28 -9.94
N HIS A 165 -21.33 16.31 -8.71
CA HIS A 165 -19.93 16.05 -8.42
C HIS A 165 -19.67 14.54 -8.53
N LEU A 166 -18.82 14.11 -9.46
CA LEU A 166 -18.57 12.70 -9.74
C LEU A 166 -17.44 12.12 -8.87
N TYR A 167 -16.29 12.81 -8.82
CA TYR A 167 -15.18 12.41 -7.99
C TYR A 167 -14.27 13.59 -7.65
N ASN A 168 -13.49 13.39 -6.60
CA ASN A 168 -12.43 14.28 -6.14
C ASN A 168 -11.17 13.47 -5.83
N LYS A 169 -9.99 14.01 -6.14
CA LYS A 169 -8.69 13.38 -5.89
C LYS A 169 -7.69 14.44 -5.48
N ILE A 170 -6.97 14.16 -4.39
CA ILE A 170 -5.88 14.98 -3.88
C ILE A 170 -4.62 14.11 -3.89
N THR A 171 -3.55 14.57 -4.53
CA THR A 171 -2.25 13.88 -4.59
C THR A 171 -1.16 14.82 -4.10
N LEU A 172 -0.44 14.43 -3.05
CA LEU A 172 0.67 15.22 -2.50
C LEU A 172 1.92 15.03 -3.35
N VAL A 173 2.63 16.13 -3.60
CA VAL A 173 3.97 16.09 -4.21
C VAL A 173 4.95 15.44 -3.23
N ASP A 174 5.82 14.56 -3.72
CA ASP A 174 6.82 13.88 -2.89
C ASP A 174 7.65 14.90 -2.08
N GLY A 175 7.82 14.64 -0.77
CA GLY A 175 8.53 15.55 0.14
C GLY A 175 7.70 16.70 0.71
N THR A 176 6.42 16.86 0.31
CA THR A 176 5.51 17.82 0.95
C THR A 176 5.42 17.59 2.45
N THR A 177 5.63 18.66 3.22
CA THR A 177 5.44 18.70 4.68
C THR A 177 3.95 18.81 5.03
N PRO A 178 3.54 18.40 6.24
CA PRO A 178 2.17 18.58 6.71
C PRO A 178 1.67 20.02 6.55
N LEU A 179 0.36 20.18 6.33
CA LEU A 179 -0.27 21.48 6.39
C LEU A 179 -0.34 21.95 7.84
N MET A 180 -0.10 23.23 8.05
CA MET A 180 -0.05 23.90 9.34
C MET A 180 -1.00 25.11 9.33
N VAL A 181 -1.53 25.46 10.50
CA VAL A 181 -2.19 26.76 10.69
C VAL A 181 -1.18 27.88 10.40
N GLY A 182 -1.61 28.86 9.62
CA GLY A 182 -0.79 29.96 9.10
C GLY A 182 -0.20 29.72 7.72
N ASP A 183 -0.27 28.49 7.18
CA ASP A 183 0.16 28.24 5.81
C ASP A 183 -0.69 29.04 4.82
N ARG A 184 -0.02 29.62 3.83
CA ARG A 184 -0.62 30.33 2.70
C ARG A 184 -0.51 29.44 1.46
N ILE A 185 -1.67 29.01 0.95
CA ILE A 185 -1.79 28.13 -0.21
C ILE A 185 -2.31 28.94 -1.40
N SER A 186 -1.54 28.98 -2.47
CA SER A 186 -1.96 29.52 -3.76
C SER A 186 -2.43 28.38 -4.66
N SER A 187 -3.36 28.68 -5.58
CA SER A 187 -3.94 27.68 -6.47
C SER A 187 -3.88 28.13 -7.94
N SER A 188 -3.53 27.22 -8.84
CA SER A 188 -3.58 27.42 -10.28
C SER A 188 -4.38 26.28 -10.90
N LEU A 189 -5.57 26.58 -11.41
CA LEU A 189 -6.52 25.58 -11.91
C LEU A 189 -6.73 25.70 -13.42
N ARG A 190 -6.96 24.57 -14.08
CA ARG A 190 -7.29 24.52 -15.50
C ARG A 190 -8.34 23.44 -15.78
N VAL A 191 -9.12 23.63 -16.83
CA VAL A 191 -10.04 22.62 -17.33
C VAL A 191 -9.24 21.65 -18.19
N GLU A 192 -9.18 20.38 -17.78
CA GLU A 192 -8.49 19.32 -18.53
C GLU A 192 -9.43 18.57 -19.45
N GLU A 193 -10.69 18.41 -19.07
CA GLU A 193 -11.66 17.66 -19.87
C GLU A 193 -12.95 18.46 -20.02
N LEU A 194 -13.46 18.51 -21.24
CA LEU A 194 -14.81 18.95 -21.55
C LEU A 194 -15.37 18.03 -22.64
N THR A 195 -16.18 17.03 -22.24
CA THR A 195 -16.63 15.95 -23.13
C THR A 195 -18.13 15.68 -23.00
N ASN A 196 -18.72 15.09 -24.05
CA ASN A 196 -20.09 14.59 -24.02
C ASN A 196 -20.11 13.12 -23.56
N THR A 197 -20.89 12.83 -22.52
CA THR A 197 -21.20 11.47 -22.07
C THR A 197 -22.63 11.10 -22.47
N ALA A 198 -23.06 9.86 -22.20
CA ALA A 198 -24.45 9.46 -22.43
C ALA A 198 -25.44 10.19 -21.52
N SER A 199 -24.98 10.62 -20.33
CA SER A 199 -25.83 11.21 -19.28
C SER A 199 -25.76 12.74 -19.22
N GLY A 200 -24.91 13.36 -20.04
CA GLY A 200 -24.70 14.81 -20.06
C GLY A 200 -23.25 15.20 -20.32
N LYS A 201 -22.92 16.44 -19.98
CA LYS A 201 -21.60 17.03 -20.19
C LYS A 201 -20.70 16.78 -19.00
N ARG A 202 -19.55 16.16 -19.23
CA ARG A 202 -18.51 15.96 -18.21
C ARG A 202 -17.48 17.07 -18.30
N ILE A 203 -17.09 17.58 -17.15
CA ILE A 203 -15.96 18.50 -16.98
C ILE A 203 -14.99 17.89 -15.97
N THR A 204 -13.69 17.97 -16.25
CA THR A 204 -12.64 17.62 -15.28
C THR A 204 -11.72 18.82 -15.12
N ILE A 205 -11.49 19.23 -13.88
CA ILE A 205 -10.66 20.37 -13.48
C ILE A 205 -9.47 19.84 -12.71
N VAL A 206 -8.27 20.29 -13.07
CA VAL A 206 -7.04 19.98 -12.35
C VAL A 206 -6.40 21.26 -11.85
N GLY A 207 -5.96 21.23 -10.59
CA GLY A 207 -5.29 22.32 -9.90
C GLY A 207 -3.91 21.91 -9.40
N LEU A 208 -2.94 22.81 -9.55
CA LEU A 208 -1.67 22.77 -8.85
C LEU A 208 -1.73 23.72 -7.65
N LEU A 209 -1.43 23.21 -6.47
CA LEU A 209 -1.46 23.95 -5.21
C LEU A 209 -0.02 24.17 -4.76
N SER A 210 0.30 25.41 -4.38
CA SER A 210 1.66 25.80 -4.00
C SER A 210 1.68 26.49 -2.63
N ARG A 211 2.75 26.24 -1.88
CA ARG A 211 3.10 26.96 -0.64
C ARG A 211 4.31 27.84 -0.96
N GLY A 212 4.10 29.15 -1.12
CA GLY A 212 5.09 30.00 -1.77
C GLY A 212 5.33 29.55 -3.22
N ASP A 213 6.59 29.40 -3.61
CA ASP A 213 6.97 28.93 -4.96
C ASP A 213 7.03 27.40 -5.09
N GLN A 214 6.83 26.66 -4.00
CA GLN A 214 6.91 25.21 -3.99
C GLN A 214 5.55 24.57 -4.23
N ALA A 215 5.43 23.75 -5.28
CA ALA A 215 4.28 22.88 -5.50
C ALA A 215 4.17 21.84 -4.38
N VAL A 216 2.99 21.71 -3.77
CA VAL A 216 2.75 20.83 -2.61
C VAL A 216 1.67 19.78 -2.86
N ALA A 217 0.67 20.06 -3.70
CA ALA A 217 -0.39 19.11 -4.02
C ALA A 217 -1.00 19.34 -5.41
N HIS A 218 -1.55 18.28 -5.97
CA HIS A 218 -2.44 18.30 -7.14
C HIS A 218 -3.86 17.95 -6.69
N VAL A 219 -4.84 18.73 -7.15
CA VAL A 219 -6.26 18.45 -6.98
C VAL A 219 -6.87 18.16 -8.34
N GLU A 220 -7.65 17.10 -8.43
CA GLU A 220 -8.35 16.69 -9.65
C GLU A 220 -9.81 16.39 -9.28
N THR A 221 -10.75 17.09 -9.92
CA THR A 221 -12.18 16.98 -9.61
C THR A 221 -13.00 16.96 -10.88
N ALA A 222 -14.04 16.15 -10.94
CA ALA A 222 -14.92 16.08 -12.10
C ALA A 222 -16.39 16.25 -11.75
N PHE A 223 -17.10 16.91 -12.66
CA PHE A 223 -18.52 17.19 -12.55
C PHE A 223 -19.26 16.75 -13.82
N LEU A 224 -20.54 16.45 -13.67
CA LEU A 224 -21.47 16.13 -14.74
C LEU A 224 -22.63 17.12 -14.72
N ALA A 225 -22.82 17.88 -15.79
CA ALA A 225 -24.06 18.62 -16.03
C ALA A 225 -25.04 17.73 -16.79
N ARG A 226 -26.07 17.26 -16.09
CA ARG A 226 -27.10 16.37 -16.65
C ARG A 226 -27.85 17.03 -17.79
N ASN A 227 -28.26 16.23 -18.78
CA ASN A 227 -29.11 16.64 -19.91
C ASN A 227 -28.60 17.81 -20.76
N LEU A 228 -27.30 18.12 -20.66
CA LEU A 228 -26.64 19.16 -21.45
C LEU A 228 -25.61 18.53 -22.39
N ALA A 229 -25.61 18.92 -23.66
CA ALA A 229 -24.58 18.52 -24.62
C ALA A 229 -23.73 19.74 -25.02
N ILE A 230 -22.41 19.58 -25.11
CA ILE A 230 -21.54 20.53 -25.83
C ILE A 230 -21.61 20.27 -27.33
N CYS A 231 -21.40 21.34 -28.11
CA CYS A 231 -21.03 21.19 -29.50
C CYS A 231 -19.68 20.45 -29.59
N ILE A 232 -19.58 19.46 -30.49
CA ILE A 232 -18.45 18.51 -30.52
C ILE A 232 -17.12 19.17 -30.89
N ASP A 233 -17.17 20.28 -31.63
CA ASP A 233 -16.03 21.14 -31.98
C ASP A 233 -15.38 21.80 -30.77
N LYS A 234 -16.14 22.04 -29.70
CA LYS A 234 -15.65 22.54 -28.41
C LYS A 234 -15.22 21.43 -27.45
N ALA A 235 -15.42 20.16 -27.80
CA ALA A 235 -15.06 19.03 -26.96
C ALA A 235 -13.56 18.74 -27.03
N PHE A 236 -12.93 18.59 -25.87
CA PHE A 236 -11.53 18.24 -25.77
C PHE A 236 -11.24 17.46 -24.49
N GLN A 237 -10.11 16.77 -24.48
CA GLN A 237 -9.57 16.10 -23.31
C GLN A 237 -8.06 16.21 -23.34
N ARG A 238 -7.48 16.76 -22.28
CA ARG A 238 -6.07 16.62 -21.96
C ARG A 238 -5.91 15.46 -20.99
N ALA A 239 -4.89 14.66 -21.23
CA ALA A 239 -4.55 13.53 -20.38
C ALA A 239 -3.06 13.60 -20.10
N SER A 240 -2.71 13.92 -18.85
CA SER A 240 -1.38 13.63 -18.35
C SER A 240 -1.27 12.13 -18.20
N GLN A 241 -0.46 11.51 -19.04
CA GLN A 241 -0.39 10.07 -19.13
C GLN A 241 0.35 9.53 -17.90
N GLN A 242 -0.06 8.36 -17.43
CA GLN A 242 0.76 7.62 -16.48
C GLN A 242 2.14 7.40 -17.10
N ARG A 243 3.18 7.51 -16.26
CA ARG A 243 4.55 7.23 -16.70
C ARG A 243 4.61 5.81 -17.28
N PHE A 244 4.92 5.71 -18.58
CA PHE A 244 5.12 4.42 -19.24
C PHE A 244 6.56 4.01 -19.05
N THR A 245 6.80 2.80 -18.56
CA THR A 245 8.13 2.18 -18.60
C THR A 245 8.07 1.03 -19.58
N ILE A 246 8.86 1.10 -20.66
CA ILE A 246 8.96 0.02 -21.63
C ILE A 246 10.31 -0.69 -21.47
N GLN A 247 10.32 -2.01 -21.73
CA GLN A 247 11.54 -2.79 -21.78
C GLN A 247 11.87 -3.14 -23.24
N LEU A 248 13.04 -2.73 -23.70
CA LEU A 248 13.54 -3.04 -25.04
C LEU A 248 14.34 -4.34 -24.98
N ALA A 249 13.69 -5.50 -25.03
CA ALA A 249 14.36 -6.78 -24.79
C ALA A 249 15.36 -7.16 -25.89
N THR A 250 15.07 -6.81 -27.14
CA THR A 250 15.83 -7.22 -28.32
C THR A 250 16.32 -6.03 -29.14
N ALA A 251 17.31 -6.25 -30.01
CA ALA A 251 17.76 -5.23 -30.96
C ALA A 251 16.63 -4.78 -31.92
N ASN A 252 15.66 -5.65 -32.19
CA ASN A 252 14.49 -5.32 -33.00
C ASN A 252 13.56 -4.34 -32.29
N ASP A 253 13.45 -4.43 -30.96
CA ASP A 253 12.61 -3.51 -30.17
C ASP A 253 13.22 -2.10 -30.17
N VAL A 254 14.55 -2.01 -30.07
CA VAL A 254 15.30 -0.75 -30.20
C VAL A 254 15.06 -0.15 -31.58
N ALA A 255 15.26 -0.94 -32.65
CA ALA A 255 15.04 -0.49 -34.02
C ALA A 255 13.58 -0.06 -34.26
N ALA A 256 12.61 -0.75 -33.65
CA ALA A 256 11.19 -0.40 -33.77
C ALA A 256 10.86 0.94 -33.09
N LEU A 257 11.46 1.26 -31.94
CA LEU A 257 11.32 2.55 -31.27
C LEU A 257 12.00 3.66 -32.08
N GLU A 258 13.25 3.45 -32.51
CA GLU A 258 14.03 4.43 -33.28
C GLU A 258 13.46 4.69 -34.68
N ALA A 259 12.68 3.76 -35.24
CA ALA A 259 11.98 3.95 -36.51
C ALA A 259 10.71 4.81 -36.38
N THR A 260 10.27 5.16 -35.17
CA THR A 260 9.10 6.02 -34.99
C THR A 260 9.45 7.49 -35.27
N GLU A 261 8.56 8.21 -35.95
CA GLU A 261 8.76 9.62 -36.28
C GLU A 261 8.71 10.55 -35.04
N TRP A 262 8.12 10.06 -33.94
CA TRP A 262 7.87 10.85 -32.73
C TRP A 262 8.95 10.72 -31.65
N PHE A 263 9.88 9.77 -31.77
CA PHE A 263 10.97 9.58 -30.81
C PHE A 263 12.24 10.29 -31.30
N VAL A 264 12.50 11.50 -30.80
CA VAL A 264 13.62 12.32 -31.26
C VAL A 264 14.67 12.44 -30.16
N TYR A 265 15.85 11.84 -30.37
CA TYR A 265 16.97 11.98 -29.44
C TYR A 265 17.37 13.45 -29.24
N CYS A 266 17.74 13.80 -28.01
CA CYS A 266 18.34 15.11 -27.73
C CYS A 266 19.73 15.22 -28.39
N GLU A 267 20.20 16.45 -28.59
CA GLU A 267 21.58 16.69 -29.06
C GLU A 267 22.57 16.31 -27.94
N ASN A 268 23.68 15.63 -28.29
CA ASN A 268 24.79 15.26 -27.39
C ASN A 268 24.42 14.36 -26.19
N VAL A 269 23.56 13.36 -26.38
CA VAL A 269 23.20 12.40 -25.32
C VAL A 269 24.34 11.42 -25.03
N SER A 270 24.74 11.28 -23.77
CA SER A 270 25.82 10.39 -23.31
C SER A 270 25.44 8.90 -23.25
N ALA A 271 24.14 8.58 -23.25
CA ALA A 271 23.61 7.22 -23.18
C ALA A 271 22.53 6.98 -24.25
N ARG A 272 22.78 6.06 -25.19
CA ARG A 272 21.76 5.59 -26.16
C ARG A 272 21.06 4.34 -25.66
N VAL A 273 19.85 4.09 -26.16
CA VAL A 273 19.13 2.86 -25.82
C VAL A 273 19.75 1.66 -26.54
N SER A 274 19.75 0.52 -25.87
CA SER A 274 20.24 -0.77 -26.40
C SER A 274 19.30 -1.89 -25.99
N ALA A 275 19.48 -3.09 -26.57
CA ALA A 275 18.79 -4.28 -26.08
C ALA A 275 19.07 -4.46 -24.57
N GLY A 276 18.02 -4.76 -23.80
CA GLY A 276 17.99 -4.79 -22.34
C GLY A 276 17.66 -3.45 -21.65
N SER A 277 17.58 -2.34 -22.39
CA SER A 277 17.31 -1.02 -21.79
C SER A 277 15.86 -0.87 -21.33
N HIS A 278 15.66 -0.12 -20.25
CA HIS A 278 14.35 0.37 -19.82
C HIS A 278 14.24 1.85 -20.17
N VAL A 279 13.13 2.24 -20.79
CA VAL A 279 12.88 3.63 -21.17
C VAL A 279 11.59 4.10 -20.52
N GLU A 280 11.68 5.17 -19.75
CA GLU A 280 10.55 5.81 -19.08
C GLU A 280 10.06 7.00 -19.91
N PHE A 281 8.75 7.08 -20.16
CA PHE A 281 8.11 8.16 -20.88
C PHE A 281 7.19 8.94 -19.95
N CYS A 282 7.39 10.26 -19.87
CA CYS A 282 6.48 11.20 -19.23
C CYS A 282 5.82 12.03 -20.32
N LEU A 283 4.55 11.72 -20.63
CA LEU A 283 3.83 12.28 -21.77
C LEU A 283 2.54 12.97 -21.35
N ASP A 284 2.20 14.04 -22.05
CA ASP A 284 0.92 14.71 -22.00
C ASP A 284 0.27 14.64 -23.39
N SER A 285 -0.99 14.24 -23.44
CA SER A 285 -1.76 14.15 -24.69
C SER A 285 -2.93 15.12 -24.67
N MET A 286 -3.22 15.74 -25.82
CA MET A 286 -4.38 16.57 -26.08
C MET A 286 -5.21 15.94 -27.20
N TYR A 287 -6.48 15.67 -26.89
CA TYR A 287 -7.46 15.09 -27.79
C TYR A 287 -8.54 16.10 -28.12
N ARG A 288 -8.83 16.30 -29.40
CA ARG A 288 -10.02 17.03 -29.88
C ARG A 288 -10.93 16.06 -30.62
N PHE A 289 -12.25 16.24 -30.51
CA PHE A 289 -13.21 15.25 -30.99
C PHE A 289 -13.84 15.66 -32.33
N LYS A 290 -14.01 14.68 -33.22
CA LYS A 290 -14.84 14.80 -34.44
C LYS A 290 -16.21 14.16 -34.24
N SER A 291 -16.25 13.08 -33.46
CA SER A 291 -17.47 12.38 -33.05
C SER A 291 -17.21 11.66 -31.73
N LYS A 292 -18.21 10.97 -31.18
CA LYS A 292 -18.07 10.15 -29.97
C LYS A 292 -17.00 9.04 -30.09
N ALA A 293 -16.65 8.61 -31.31
CA ALA A 293 -15.75 7.50 -31.56
C ALA A 293 -14.44 7.89 -32.28
N MET A 294 -14.28 9.16 -32.67
CA MET A 294 -13.12 9.61 -33.44
C MET A 294 -12.61 10.96 -32.95
N TYR A 295 -11.30 11.05 -32.84
CA TYR A 295 -10.58 12.29 -32.64
C TYR A 295 -10.46 13.03 -33.97
N SER A 296 -10.60 14.35 -33.94
CA SER A 296 -10.29 15.24 -35.06
C SER A 296 -8.80 15.55 -35.13
N ARG A 297 -8.15 15.65 -33.96
CA ARG A 297 -6.72 15.90 -33.79
C ARG A 297 -6.24 15.29 -32.48
N ILE A 298 -5.03 14.75 -32.49
CA ILE A 298 -4.30 14.26 -31.33
C ILE A 298 -2.95 14.97 -31.32
N SER A 299 -2.52 15.48 -30.18
CA SER A 299 -1.15 15.96 -29.96
C SER A 299 -0.61 15.25 -28.72
N THR A 300 0.55 14.61 -28.81
CA THR A 300 1.20 13.94 -27.69
C THR A 300 2.62 14.46 -27.59
N THR A 301 2.94 15.06 -26.45
CA THR A 301 4.21 15.72 -26.18
C THR A 301 4.83 15.18 -24.90
N GLY A 302 6.14 15.25 -24.74
CA GLY A 302 6.78 14.89 -23.48
C GLY A 302 8.24 14.51 -23.63
N ARG A 303 8.72 13.74 -22.65
CA ARG A 303 10.14 13.40 -22.50
C ARG A 303 10.33 11.92 -22.22
N ALA A 304 11.38 11.35 -22.79
CA ALA A 304 11.84 9.99 -22.53
C ALA A 304 13.17 9.99 -21.78
N PHE A 305 13.28 9.09 -20.81
CA PHE A 305 14.43 8.91 -19.95
C PHE A 305 14.89 7.46 -20.00
N THR A 306 16.19 7.23 -19.87
CA THR A 306 16.75 5.89 -19.65
C THR A 306 17.51 5.85 -18.34
N THR A 307 17.62 4.69 -17.74
CA THR A 307 18.44 4.51 -16.54
C THR A 307 19.88 4.28 -16.96
N ALA A 308 20.78 5.18 -16.55
CA ALA A 308 22.22 4.99 -16.73
C ALA A 308 22.73 3.81 -15.88
N ARG A 309 23.97 3.35 -16.13
CA ARG A 309 24.61 2.31 -15.31
C ARG A 309 24.67 2.66 -13.81
N SER A 310 24.65 3.96 -13.50
CA SER A 310 24.55 4.52 -12.14
C SER A 310 23.21 4.31 -11.44
N GLY A 311 22.17 3.89 -12.16
CA GLY A 311 20.80 3.93 -11.64
C GLY A 311 20.11 5.30 -11.76
N ARG A 312 20.83 6.35 -12.22
CA ARG A 312 20.24 7.69 -12.44
C ARG A 312 19.42 7.72 -13.72
N SER A 313 18.25 8.35 -13.66
CA SER A 313 17.42 8.62 -14.84
C SER A 313 18.03 9.76 -15.66
N VAL A 314 18.32 9.50 -16.93
CA VAL A 314 18.92 10.44 -17.88
C VAL A 314 17.93 10.74 -18.98
N HIS A 315 17.67 12.02 -19.23
CA HIS A 315 16.82 12.47 -20.32
C HIS A 315 17.51 12.21 -21.67
N ILE A 316 16.85 11.46 -22.57
CA ILE A 316 17.47 11.01 -23.83
C ILE A 316 16.73 11.49 -25.08
N ALA A 317 15.43 11.73 -25.02
CA ALA A 317 14.63 12.08 -26.19
C ALA A 317 13.41 12.94 -25.83
N ASN A 318 13.06 13.84 -26.73
CA ASN A 318 11.81 14.59 -26.69
C ASN A 318 10.78 13.90 -27.59
N ILE A 319 9.52 13.96 -27.17
CA ILE A 319 8.36 13.51 -27.92
C ILE A 319 7.56 14.75 -28.26
N ASP A 320 7.30 14.95 -29.54
CA ASP A 320 6.39 15.98 -30.05
C ASP A 320 5.72 15.43 -31.30
N PHE A 321 4.47 14.99 -31.16
CA PHE A 321 3.76 14.29 -32.21
C PHE A 321 2.35 14.79 -32.38
N GLU A 322 2.01 15.17 -33.61
CA GLU A 322 0.64 15.51 -33.97
C GLU A 322 0.08 14.51 -34.98
N TRP A 323 -1.19 14.16 -34.78
CA TRP A 323 -1.91 13.26 -35.66
C TRP A 323 -3.32 13.80 -35.96
N GLY A 324 -3.76 13.57 -37.20
CA GLY A 324 -5.08 13.98 -37.65
C GLY A 324 -6.21 13.08 -37.13
N VAL A 325 -7.18 12.82 -38.02
CA VAL A 325 -8.36 12.02 -37.66
C VAL A 325 -7.97 10.60 -37.33
N SER A 326 -8.25 10.15 -36.11
CA SER A 326 -7.95 8.80 -35.67
C SER A 326 -8.93 8.32 -34.59
N ALA A 327 -9.11 7.02 -34.48
CA ALA A 327 -9.85 6.40 -33.39
C ALA A 327 -8.96 6.15 -32.14
N LYS A 328 -7.63 6.16 -32.29
CA LYS A 328 -6.68 5.85 -31.24
C LYS A 328 -5.43 6.71 -31.33
N ASP A 329 -4.79 6.94 -30.18
CA ASP A 329 -3.48 7.57 -30.10
C ASP A 329 -2.38 6.56 -30.49
N PRO A 330 -1.61 6.81 -31.56
CA PRO A 330 -0.59 5.87 -32.03
C PRO A 330 0.64 5.82 -31.13
N VAL A 331 0.99 6.90 -30.42
CA VAL A 331 2.13 6.92 -29.48
C VAL A 331 1.79 6.05 -28.29
N ILE A 332 0.64 6.29 -27.67
CA ILE A 332 0.16 5.51 -26.52
C ILE A 332 -0.11 4.06 -26.94
N GLY A 333 -0.66 3.85 -28.14
CA GLY A 333 -0.86 2.52 -28.71
C GLY A 333 0.45 1.75 -28.93
N PHE A 334 1.54 2.44 -29.31
CA PHE A 334 2.87 1.84 -29.40
C PHE A 334 3.38 1.46 -28.02
N LEU A 335 3.39 2.39 -27.06
CA LEU A 335 3.95 2.19 -25.72
C LEU A 335 3.27 1.03 -24.99
N ARG A 336 1.93 0.92 -25.04
CA ARG A 336 1.17 -0.18 -24.43
C ARG A 336 1.55 -1.57 -24.93
N ARG A 337 2.20 -1.71 -26.09
CA ARG A 337 2.69 -3.01 -26.59
C ARG A 337 3.99 -3.46 -25.92
N TYR A 338 4.78 -2.51 -25.44
CA TYR A 338 6.10 -2.74 -24.84
C TYR A 338 6.13 -2.38 -23.35
N GLU A 339 5.02 -1.89 -22.81
CA GLU A 339 4.85 -1.49 -21.42
C GLU A 339 5.10 -2.67 -20.48
N VAL A 340 5.99 -2.44 -19.54
CA VAL A 340 6.14 -3.31 -18.38
C VAL A 340 5.03 -2.92 -17.40
N PRO A 341 4.26 -3.87 -16.84
CA PRO A 341 3.21 -3.56 -15.88
C PRO A 341 3.71 -2.61 -14.81
N SER A 342 2.99 -1.50 -14.60
CA SER A 342 3.33 -0.53 -13.56
C SER A 342 3.50 -1.26 -12.22
N GLY A 343 4.54 -0.92 -11.46
CA GLY A 343 4.89 -1.50 -10.15
C GLY A 343 3.81 -1.33 -9.08
N GLU A 344 2.69 -2.00 -9.29
CA GLU A 344 1.54 -2.16 -8.42
C GLU A 344 1.36 -3.67 -8.20
N LEU A 345 1.47 -4.10 -6.94
CA LEU A 345 1.13 -5.45 -6.52
C LEU A 345 -0.27 -5.42 -5.95
N LEU A 346 -1.26 -6.00 -6.65
CA LEU A 346 -2.59 -6.20 -6.10
C LEU A 346 -2.69 -7.55 -5.39
N PHE A 347 -3.30 -7.56 -4.22
CA PHE A 347 -3.52 -8.80 -3.47
C PHE A 347 -4.68 -9.60 -4.04
N ASN A 348 -4.65 -10.91 -3.80
CA ASN A 348 -5.75 -11.80 -4.14
C ASN A 348 -7.03 -11.42 -3.37
N HIS A 349 -8.19 -11.78 -3.91
CA HIS A 349 -9.50 -11.64 -3.25
C HIS A 349 -9.88 -10.21 -2.81
N ASN A 350 -9.39 -9.17 -3.51
CA ASN A 350 -9.62 -7.76 -3.17
C ASN A 350 -9.03 -7.32 -1.82
N GLY A 351 -7.98 -7.99 -1.34
CA GLY A 351 -7.27 -7.58 -0.12
C GLY A 351 -7.88 -8.11 1.19
N TYR A 352 -7.52 -7.49 2.31
CA TYR A 352 -8.03 -7.82 3.64
C TYR A 352 -8.49 -6.57 4.41
N SER A 353 -9.44 -6.77 5.31
CA SER A 353 -9.99 -5.69 6.16
C SER A 353 -8.90 -5.09 7.05
N LEU A 354 -8.79 -3.77 7.05
CA LEU A 354 -7.92 -3.03 7.97
C LEU A 354 -8.55 -2.85 9.36
N VAL A 355 -9.86 -3.05 9.46
CA VAL A 355 -10.61 -2.89 10.70
C VAL A 355 -10.94 -4.27 11.28
N SER A 356 -10.63 -4.47 12.55
CA SER A 356 -10.98 -5.69 13.27
C SER A 356 -12.50 -5.81 13.45
N PRO A 357 -13.05 -7.03 13.59
CA PRO A 357 -14.47 -7.23 13.88
C PRO A 357 -14.97 -6.47 15.12
N SER A 358 -14.12 -6.30 16.14
CA SER A 358 -14.44 -5.56 17.37
C SER A 358 -14.64 -4.06 17.14
N ASN A 359 -14.04 -3.50 16.09
CA ASN A 359 -14.04 -2.05 15.84
C ASN A 359 -15.06 -1.66 14.75
N GLN A 360 -15.91 -2.59 14.30
CA GLN A 360 -16.88 -2.32 13.24
C GLN A 360 -17.93 -1.26 13.61
N GLU A 361 -18.27 -1.13 14.89
CA GLU A 361 -19.18 -0.08 15.36
C GLU A 361 -18.53 1.31 15.29
N LEU A 362 -17.21 1.40 15.48
CA LEU A 362 -16.45 2.65 15.39
C LEU A 362 -16.30 3.16 13.95
N MET A 363 -16.72 2.36 12.96
CA MET A 363 -16.73 2.73 11.55
C MET A 363 -18.07 3.34 11.10
N GLN A 364 -18.95 3.67 12.04
CA GLN A 364 -20.23 4.32 11.76
C GLN A 364 -20.19 5.80 12.10
N VAL A 365 -20.74 6.63 11.22
CA VAL A 365 -20.88 8.07 11.41
C VAL A 365 -22.33 8.47 11.14
N VAL A 366 -22.84 9.42 11.92
CA VAL A 366 -24.15 10.04 11.71
C VAL A 366 -23.97 11.35 10.98
N VAL A 367 -24.71 11.55 9.89
CA VAL A 367 -24.68 12.78 9.11
C VAL A 367 -25.33 13.93 9.92
N PRO A 368 -24.73 15.14 9.94
CA PRO A 368 -25.29 16.30 10.63
C PRO A 368 -26.75 16.60 10.24
N ASP A 369 -27.47 17.21 11.18
CA ASP A 369 -28.86 17.65 10.99
C ASP A 369 -28.99 18.80 9.98
N SER A 370 -27.91 19.55 9.76
CA SER A 370 -27.89 20.74 8.92
C SER A 370 -26.63 20.77 8.05
N ASN A 371 -26.81 21.13 6.78
CA ASN A 371 -25.71 21.27 5.81
C ASN A 371 -25.09 22.68 5.81
N TRP A 372 -25.64 23.63 6.58
CA TRP A 372 -25.21 25.03 6.57
C TRP A 372 -23.81 25.24 7.12
N GLU A 373 -23.46 24.55 8.21
CA GLU A 373 -22.14 24.70 8.84
C GLU A 373 -21.04 24.24 7.89
N TYR A 374 -21.24 23.09 7.23
CA TYR A 374 -20.29 22.60 6.24
C TYR A 374 -20.23 23.49 4.98
N ALA A 375 -21.37 24.01 4.52
CA ALA A 375 -21.43 24.95 3.38
C ALA A 375 -20.57 26.21 3.64
N HIS A 376 -20.61 26.72 4.87
CA HIS A 376 -19.84 27.89 5.26
C HIS A 376 -18.33 27.62 5.25
N VAL A 377 -17.87 26.56 5.94
CA VAL A 377 -16.43 26.29 6.08
C VAL A 377 -15.77 25.79 4.80
N SER A 378 -16.53 25.08 3.95
CA SER A 378 -16.02 24.59 2.65
C SER A 378 -16.15 25.61 1.52
N ALA A 379 -16.84 26.73 1.76
CA ALA A 379 -17.29 27.68 0.74
C ALA A 379 -18.18 27.07 -0.37
N ASP A 380 -18.68 25.84 -0.18
CA ASP A 380 -19.69 25.24 -1.06
C ASP A 380 -21.10 25.64 -0.63
N GLY A 381 -21.47 26.87 -1.00
CA GLY A 381 -22.80 27.44 -0.76
C GLY A 381 -23.91 26.88 -1.65
N ASN A 382 -23.70 25.79 -2.42
CA ASN A 382 -24.65 25.35 -3.44
C ASN A 382 -26.08 25.18 -2.87
N PRO A 383 -27.09 25.89 -3.40
CA PRO A 383 -28.43 25.92 -2.81
C PRO A 383 -29.13 24.56 -2.75
N ILE A 384 -28.72 23.58 -3.55
CA ILE A 384 -29.28 22.21 -3.48
C ILE A 384 -29.04 21.53 -2.13
N HIS A 385 -28.08 22.01 -1.32
CA HIS A 385 -27.76 21.46 -0.01
C HIS A 385 -28.51 22.14 1.13
N THR A 386 -29.02 23.36 0.92
CA THR A 386 -29.56 24.21 2.00
C THR A 386 -31.00 24.67 1.75
N ASN A 387 -31.45 24.71 0.49
CA ASN A 387 -32.75 25.21 0.10
C ASN A 387 -33.65 24.09 -0.46
N PRO A 388 -34.74 23.71 0.24
CA PRO A 388 -35.61 22.62 -0.19
C PRO A 388 -36.29 22.87 -1.53
N TYR A 389 -36.58 24.13 -1.87
CA TYR A 389 -37.22 24.46 -3.15
C TYR A 389 -36.26 24.30 -4.33
N VAL A 390 -34.99 24.68 -4.15
CA VAL A 390 -33.98 24.51 -5.20
C VAL A 390 -33.62 23.03 -5.35
N ALA A 391 -33.55 22.27 -4.26
CA ALA A 391 -33.36 20.82 -4.30
C ALA A 391 -34.48 20.10 -5.07
N ASP A 392 -35.75 20.44 -4.79
CA ASP A 392 -36.92 19.89 -5.50
C ASP A 392 -36.89 20.21 -7.00
N ILE A 393 -36.58 21.46 -7.36
CA ILE A 393 -36.42 21.89 -8.76
C ILE A 393 -35.29 21.14 -9.47
N ALA A 394 -34.20 20.83 -8.76
CA ALA A 394 -33.10 20.02 -9.29
C ALA A 394 -33.45 18.51 -9.40
N GLY A 395 -34.66 18.11 -8.98
CA GLY A 395 -35.14 16.74 -8.99
C GLY A 395 -34.50 15.89 -7.90
N LEU A 396 -34.17 16.49 -6.75
CA LEU A 396 -33.62 15.81 -5.58
C LEU A 396 -34.73 15.57 -4.53
N PRO A 397 -34.63 14.49 -3.73
CA PRO A 397 -35.68 14.14 -2.77
C PRO A 397 -35.83 15.15 -1.63
N ASP A 398 -34.72 15.75 -1.21
CA ASP A 398 -34.60 16.74 -0.14
C ASP A 398 -33.21 17.41 -0.29
N PRO A 399 -32.89 18.46 0.48
CA PRO A 399 -31.53 19.01 0.53
C PRO A 399 -30.51 17.93 0.91
N ILE A 400 -29.74 17.48 -0.08
CA ILE A 400 -28.73 16.43 0.11
C ILE A 400 -27.49 16.98 0.80
N THR A 401 -26.81 16.15 1.58
CA THR A 401 -25.51 16.51 2.19
C THR A 401 -24.44 16.66 1.11
N GLN A 402 -23.53 17.61 1.28
CA GLN A 402 -22.40 17.82 0.37
C GLN A 402 -21.58 16.53 0.26
N GLY A 403 -21.29 16.08 -0.96
CA GLY A 403 -20.43 14.92 -1.18
C GLY A 403 -19.05 15.08 -0.53
N LEU A 404 -18.53 16.31 -0.50
CA LEU A 404 -17.26 16.63 0.15
C LEU A 404 -17.29 16.41 1.67
N TRP A 405 -18.43 16.59 2.34
CA TRP A 405 -18.54 16.23 3.77
C TRP A 405 -18.39 14.72 3.95
N THR A 406 -19.07 13.92 3.10
CA THR A 406 -18.94 12.45 3.12
C THR A 406 -17.52 12.00 2.83
N SER A 407 -16.84 12.68 1.89
CA SER A 407 -15.43 12.49 1.56
C SER A 407 -14.54 12.74 2.79
N ALA A 408 -14.65 13.90 3.42
CA ALA A 408 -13.86 14.26 4.60
C ALA A 408 -14.10 13.31 5.79
N SER A 409 -15.37 12.92 6.00
CA SER A 409 -15.74 11.99 7.08
C SER A 409 -15.17 10.59 6.86
N THR A 410 -15.27 10.06 5.64
CA THR A 410 -14.63 8.78 5.30
C THR A 410 -13.11 8.86 5.37
N ARG A 411 -12.51 9.99 4.96
CA ARG A 411 -11.07 10.20 5.05
C ARG A 411 -10.56 10.22 6.50
N ALA A 412 -11.30 10.81 7.43
CA ALA A 412 -10.95 10.76 8.85
C ALA A 412 -10.85 9.31 9.38
N LEU A 413 -11.72 8.41 8.90
CA LEU A 413 -11.61 6.98 9.22
C LEU A 413 -10.41 6.32 8.54
N VAL A 414 -10.10 6.68 7.28
CA VAL A 414 -8.88 6.21 6.60
C VAL A 414 -7.62 6.65 7.35
N GLU A 415 -7.56 7.89 7.81
CA GLU A 415 -6.47 8.43 8.62
C GLU A 415 -6.30 7.65 9.93
N CYS A 416 -7.38 7.50 10.70
CA CYS A 416 -7.34 6.81 11.97
C CYS A 416 -6.93 5.33 11.83
N TYR A 417 -7.54 4.59 10.89
CA TYR A 417 -7.42 3.11 10.87
C TYR A 417 -6.45 2.57 9.83
N ALA A 418 -6.20 3.28 8.73
CA ALA A 418 -5.27 2.84 7.69
C ALA A 418 -3.90 3.54 7.82
N ALA A 419 -3.90 4.81 8.21
CA ALA A 419 -2.68 5.57 8.46
C ALA A 419 -2.23 5.57 9.94
N ASN A 420 -2.93 4.86 10.84
CA ASN A 420 -2.65 4.79 12.28
C ASN A 420 -2.60 6.18 12.96
N ASP A 421 -3.51 7.08 12.58
CA ASP A 421 -3.58 8.47 13.06
C ASP A 421 -2.31 9.30 12.73
N GLU A 422 -1.53 8.90 11.72
CA GLU A 422 -0.38 9.66 11.21
C GLU A 422 -0.75 10.28 9.84
N PRO A 423 -1.31 11.52 9.81
CA PRO A 423 -1.88 12.13 8.60
C PRO A 423 -0.89 12.27 7.44
N GLU A 424 0.39 12.50 7.74
CA GLU A 424 1.48 12.63 6.77
C GLU A 424 1.70 11.38 5.92
N ARG A 425 1.23 10.22 6.37
CA ARG A 425 1.32 8.98 5.61
C ARG A 425 0.37 8.96 4.43
N ILE A 426 -0.73 9.71 4.43
CA ILE A 426 -1.67 9.73 3.29
C ILE A 426 -1.06 10.59 2.17
N ARG A 427 -0.66 9.95 1.07
CA ARG A 427 -0.01 10.62 -0.08
C ARG A 427 -0.97 10.90 -1.22
N MET A 428 -2.00 10.09 -1.37
CA MET A 428 -3.10 10.32 -2.30
C MET A 428 -4.41 9.88 -1.67
N TYR A 429 -5.46 10.65 -1.88
CA TYR A 429 -6.82 10.31 -1.49
C TYR A 429 -7.78 10.65 -2.63
N GLN A 430 -8.51 9.65 -3.11
CA GLN A 430 -9.52 9.78 -4.16
C GLN A 430 -10.87 9.28 -3.63
N THR A 431 -11.94 10.00 -3.97
CA THR A 431 -13.32 9.61 -3.67
C THR A 431 -14.20 9.70 -4.91
N ASN A 432 -14.95 8.64 -5.19
CA ASN A 432 -16.01 8.60 -6.18
C ASN A 432 -17.37 8.66 -5.47
N PHE A 433 -18.22 9.60 -5.87
CA PHE A 433 -19.56 9.77 -5.31
C PHE A 433 -20.54 8.90 -6.09
N VAL A 434 -21.06 7.85 -5.44
CA VAL A 434 -21.90 6.81 -6.07
C VAL A 434 -23.38 7.01 -5.74
N GLY A 435 -23.68 7.57 -4.57
CA GLY A 435 -25.05 7.77 -4.10
C GLY A 435 -25.21 9.04 -3.27
N MET A 436 -26.48 9.45 -3.09
CA MET A 436 -26.83 10.66 -2.34
C MET A 436 -27.04 10.34 -0.86
N VAL A 437 -26.60 11.26 -0.01
CA VAL A 437 -26.74 11.19 1.45
C VAL A 437 -27.67 12.31 1.90
N LEU A 438 -28.57 12.00 2.84
CA LEU A 438 -29.46 12.97 3.46
C LEU A 438 -28.98 13.28 4.89
N PRO A 439 -29.31 14.47 5.43
CA PRO A 439 -29.14 14.75 6.86
C PRO A 439 -29.70 13.62 7.73
N ARG A 440 -29.02 13.29 8.83
CA ARG A 440 -29.34 12.18 9.77
C ARG A 440 -29.17 10.76 9.25
N ASP A 441 -28.77 10.55 7.99
CA ASP A 441 -28.40 9.22 7.53
C ASP A 441 -27.27 8.64 8.41
N LYS A 442 -27.33 7.34 8.68
CA LYS A 442 -26.24 6.61 9.32
C LYS A 442 -25.39 5.97 8.23
N LEU A 443 -24.10 6.27 8.23
CA LEU A 443 -23.15 5.75 7.26
C LEU A 443 -22.21 4.76 7.94
N ARG A 444 -21.81 3.71 7.22
CA ARG A 444 -20.79 2.75 7.64
C ARG A 444 -19.70 2.67 6.58
N THR A 445 -18.44 2.73 7.00
CA THR A 445 -17.28 2.59 6.12
C THR A 445 -16.57 1.25 6.34
N GLU A 446 -16.24 0.57 5.26
CA GLU A 446 -15.38 -0.61 5.24
C GLU A 446 -14.06 -0.26 4.58
N LEU A 447 -12.93 -0.66 5.17
CA LEU A 447 -11.59 -0.35 4.67
C LEU A 447 -10.79 -1.63 4.41
N PHE A 448 -10.17 -1.71 3.24
CA PHE A 448 -9.41 -2.86 2.78
C PHE A 448 -8.03 -2.44 2.30
N HIS A 449 -6.99 -3.14 2.74
CA HIS A 449 -5.67 -3.05 2.14
C HIS A 449 -5.63 -3.98 0.93
N ILE A 450 -5.57 -3.41 -0.27
CA ILE A 450 -5.80 -4.13 -1.53
C ILE A 450 -4.54 -4.39 -2.34
N GLY A 451 -3.42 -3.76 -1.98
CA GLY A 451 -2.16 -3.92 -2.70
C GLY A 451 -1.08 -2.95 -2.26
N MET A 452 0.04 -2.94 -2.99
CA MET A 452 1.20 -2.09 -2.77
C MET A 452 1.58 -1.38 -4.07
N LYS A 453 2.03 -0.12 -3.98
CA LYS A 453 2.50 0.67 -5.12
C LYS A 453 3.71 1.49 -4.72
N SER A 454 4.86 1.21 -5.33
CA SER A 454 6.11 1.94 -5.07
C SER A 454 6.43 2.09 -3.56
N GLY A 455 6.20 1.03 -2.76
CA GLY A 455 6.43 1.06 -1.32
C GLY A 455 5.30 1.65 -0.48
N ARG A 456 4.22 2.13 -1.09
CA ARG A 456 3.01 2.63 -0.40
C ARG A 456 1.91 1.56 -0.40
N MET A 457 1.12 1.53 0.66
CA MET A 457 -0.09 0.72 0.80
C MET A 457 -1.21 1.31 -0.07
N LEU A 458 -1.87 0.47 -0.86
CA LEU A 458 -3.09 0.81 -1.60
C LEU A 458 -4.30 0.40 -0.76
N VAL A 459 -5.08 1.38 -0.33
CA VAL A 459 -6.26 1.16 0.52
C VAL A 459 -7.52 1.51 -0.26
N LYS A 460 -8.50 0.60 -0.27
CA LYS A 460 -9.83 0.85 -0.80
C LYS A 460 -10.82 0.98 0.36
N GLY A 461 -11.69 1.97 0.31
CA GLY A 461 -12.81 2.12 1.21
C GLY A 461 -14.15 2.14 0.48
N VAL A 462 -15.19 1.63 1.13
CA VAL A 462 -16.57 1.73 0.67
C VAL A 462 -17.42 2.25 1.83
N THR A 463 -18.11 3.36 1.61
CA THR A 463 -19.06 3.94 2.57
C THR A 463 -20.48 3.71 2.06
N SER A 464 -21.31 3.08 2.88
CA SER A 464 -22.69 2.73 2.56
C SER A 464 -23.63 3.26 3.63
N LYS A 465 -24.90 3.48 3.26
CA LYS A 465 -25.94 3.68 4.28
C LYS A 465 -26.08 2.39 5.11
N VAL A 466 -26.29 2.50 6.41
CA VAL A 466 -26.48 1.31 7.26
C VAL A 466 -27.68 0.51 6.76
N GLY A 467 -27.43 -0.70 6.24
CA GLY A 467 -28.45 -1.58 5.64
C GLY A 467 -28.90 -1.20 4.23
N GLY A 468 -28.19 -0.29 3.54
CA GLY A 468 -28.53 0.20 2.21
C GLY A 468 -27.35 0.18 1.23
N ASP A 469 -27.54 0.91 0.13
CA ASP A 469 -26.60 0.95 -1.00
C ASP A 469 -25.31 1.76 -0.69
N PRO A 470 -24.20 1.49 -1.42
CA PRO A 470 -22.99 2.29 -1.35
C PRO A 470 -23.24 3.72 -1.82
N VAL A 471 -22.68 4.68 -1.08
CA VAL A 471 -22.79 6.12 -1.38
C VAL A 471 -21.46 6.74 -1.80
N LEU A 472 -20.34 6.18 -1.34
CA LEU A 472 -19.00 6.65 -1.67
C LEU A 472 -18.02 5.48 -1.75
N GLU A 473 -17.16 5.50 -2.77
CA GLU A 473 -15.99 4.63 -2.83
C GLU A 473 -14.74 5.49 -2.74
N CYS A 474 -13.74 5.08 -1.95
CA CYS A 474 -12.47 5.78 -1.87
C CYS A 474 -11.28 4.88 -2.15
N THR A 475 -10.20 5.48 -2.66
CA THR A 475 -8.89 4.85 -2.79
C THR A 475 -7.86 5.79 -2.16
N ALA A 476 -6.92 5.24 -1.39
CA ALA A 476 -5.83 5.98 -0.79
C ALA A 476 -4.48 5.29 -1.06
N GLU A 477 -3.45 6.10 -1.34
CA GLU A 477 -2.05 5.66 -1.29
C GLU A 477 -1.46 6.15 0.04
N ILE A 478 -1.06 5.20 0.90
CA ILE A 478 -0.61 5.48 2.26
C ILE A 478 0.82 4.96 2.43
N GLU A 479 1.74 5.78 2.94
CA GLU A 479 3.09 5.35 3.29
C GLU A 479 3.06 4.18 4.28
N GLN A 480 4.02 3.27 4.15
CA GLN A 480 4.27 2.29 5.22
C GLN A 480 4.71 3.01 6.50
N PRO A 481 4.54 2.38 7.69
CA PRO A 481 5.17 2.88 8.90
C PRO A 481 6.67 3.12 8.67
N THR A 482 7.25 4.16 9.27
CA THR A 482 8.66 4.54 9.10
C THR A 482 9.57 3.32 9.27
N THR A 483 10.11 2.83 8.16
CA THR A 483 10.83 1.56 8.09
C THR A 483 12.34 1.79 8.05
N ALA A 484 13.08 1.00 8.82
CA ALA A 484 14.52 0.81 8.67
C ALA A 484 14.82 -0.59 8.12
N TYR A 485 15.63 -0.66 7.07
CA TYR A 485 16.17 -1.92 6.55
C TYR A 485 17.56 -2.16 7.13
N VAL A 486 17.76 -3.27 7.83
CA VAL A 486 19.06 -3.64 8.40
C VAL A 486 19.60 -4.90 7.76
N PHE A 487 20.88 -4.90 7.39
CA PHE A 487 21.50 -6.03 6.70
C PHE A 487 22.44 -6.81 7.61
N THR A 488 22.27 -8.12 7.65
CA THR A 488 23.05 -9.01 8.52
C THR A 488 24.48 -9.17 8.02
N GLY A 489 25.43 -9.19 8.96
CA GLY A 489 26.86 -9.42 8.67
C GLY A 489 27.23 -10.90 8.51
N GLN A 490 28.53 -11.18 8.53
CA GLN A 490 29.06 -12.54 8.49
C GLN A 490 28.69 -13.36 9.74
N GLY A 491 28.52 -14.68 9.58
CA GLY A 491 28.20 -15.61 10.65
C GLY A 491 26.85 -16.31 10.49
N SER A 492 26.00 -15.85 9.57
CA SER A 492 24.69 -16.44 9.26
C SER A 492 24.67 -17.32 8.01
N GLN A 493 25.82 -17.58 7.37
CA GLN A 493 25.86 -18.34 6.12
C GLN A 493 25.56 -19.82 6.33
N GLU A 494 24.74 -20.40 5.45
CA GLU A 494 24.44 -21.84 5.43
C GLU A 494 24.37 -22.39 4.00
N VAL A 495 24.57 -23.69 3.86
CA VAL A 495 24.46 -24.39 2.58
C VAL A 495 23.03 -24.27 2.07
N GLY A 496 22.88 -23.82 0.81
CA GLY A 496 21.58 -23.62 0.18
C GLY A 496 20.90 -22.28 0.51
N MET A 497 21.57 -21.35 1.20
CA MET A 497 20.99 -20.03 1.49
C MET A 497 20.51 -19.31 0.22
N GLY A 498 19.33 -18.69 0.29
CA GLY A 498 18.70 -17.99 -0.84
C GLY A 498 18.22 -18.88 -2.00
N MET A 499 18.49 -20.19 -2.00
CA MET A 499 18.15 -21.05 -3.14
C MET A 499 16.66 -21.30 -3.30
N GLU A 500 15.86 -21.13 -2.25
CA GLU A 500 14.40 -21.20 -2.39
C GLU A 500 13.85 -19.95 -3.07
N LEU A 501 14.32 -18.77 -2.66
CA LEU A 501 13.98 -17.51 -3.33
C LEU A 501 14.44 -17.50 -4.79
N TYR A 502 15.64 -18.04 -5.07
CA TYR A 502 16.17 -18.22 -6.42
C TYR A 502 15.21 -19.01 -7.34
N LYS A 503 14.52 -20.04 -6.81
CA LYS A 503 13.56 -20.83 -7.59
C LYS A 503 12.26 -20.07 -7.86
N GLN A 504 11.79 -19.30 -6.87
CA GLN A 504 10.46 -18.68 -6.87
C GLN A 504 10.43 -17.31 -7.56
N SER A 505 11.50 -16.52 -7.44
CA SER A 505 11.57 -15.14 -7.93
C SER A 505 12.49 -15.01 -9.13
N ALA A 506 11.99 -14.45 -10.22
CA ALA A 506 12.80 -14.17 -11.41
C ALA A 506 13.86 -13.09 -11.13
N ALA A 507 13.52 -12.06 -10.34
CA ALA A 507 14.43 -10.99 -9.98
C ALA A 507 15.58 -11.49 -9.08
N ALA A 508 15.26 -12.32 -8.09
CA ALA A 508 16.30 -12.93 -7.25
C ALA A 508 17.23 -13.84 -8.07
N ARG A 509 16.67 -14.61 -9.01
CA ARG A 509 17.43 -15.49 -9.90
C ARG A 509 18.40 -14.74 -10.78
N ASP A 510 17.95 -13.63 -11.40
CA ASP A 510 18.80 -12.76 -12.22
C ASP A 510 20.03 -12.26 -11.44
N VAL A 511 19.82 -11.80 -10.19
CA VAL A 511 20.93 -11.35 -9.33
C VAL A 511 21.94 -12.48 -9.08
N TRP A 512 21.48 -13.68 -8.74
CA TRP A 512 22.36 -14.82 -8.52
C TRP A 512 23.08 -15.28 -9.79
N ASP A 513 22.39 -15.34 -10.93
CA ASP A 513 22.96 -15.79 -12.20
C ASP A 513 24.01 -14.79 -12.71
N ARG A 514 23.75 -13.48 -12.59
CA ARG A 514 24.73 -12.44 -12.90
C ARG A 514 25.93 -12.48 -11.97
N ALA A 515 25.71 -12.65 -10.67
CA ALA A 515 26.78 -12.78 -9.69
C ALA A 515 27.67 -14.00 -9.98
N ASP A 516 27.07 -15.15 -10.26
CA ASP A 516 27.79 -16.38 -10.62
C ASP A 516 28.60 -16.19 -11.90
N GLN A 517 27.98 -15.62 -12.94
CA GLN A 517 28.64 -15.36 -14.21
C GLN A 517 29.83 -14.40 -14.05
N HIS A 518 29.69 -13.32 -13.27
CA HIS A 518 30.78 -12.40 -12.99
C HIS A 518 31.95 -13.10 -12.27
N MET A 519 31.65 -13.88 -11.22
CA MET A 519 32.67 -14.62 -10.48
C MET A 519 33.37 -15.70 -11.34
N ILE A 520 32.65 -16.34 -12.26
CA ILE A 520 33.23 -17.30 -13.21
C ILE A 520 34.15 -16.58 -14.20
N VAL A 521 33.68 -15.51 -14.84
CA VAL A 521 34.44 -14.80 -15.87
C VAL A 521 35.69 -14.14 -15.30
N LYS A 522 35.59 -13.53 -14.11
CA LYS A 522 36.66 -12.73 -13.53
C LYS A 522 37.62 -13.53 -12.65
N TYR A 523 37.11 -14.50 -11.90
CA TYR A 523 37.87 -15.25 -10.90
C TYR A 523 37.89 -16.76 -11.12
N GLY A 524 37.18 -17.28 -12.13
CA GLY A 524 37.10 -18.72 -12.41
C GLY A 524 36.31 -19.51 -11.36
N VAL A 525 35.48 -18.85 -10.57
CA VAL A 525 34.78 -19.43 -9.41
C VAL A 525 33.27 -19.40 -9.62
N SER A 526 32.60 -20.55 -9.54
CA SER A 526 31.13 -20.59 -9.46
C SER A 526 30.67 -20.40 -8.02
N LEU A 527 30.07 -19.24 -7.76
CA LEU A 527 29.42 -18.89 -6.50
C LEU A 527 28.24 -19.83 -6.21
N LEU A 528 27.42 -20.16 -7.21
CA LEU A 528 26.27 -21.06 -7.06
C LEU A 528 26.72 -22.46 -6.65
N LYS A 529 27.84 -22.97 -7.20
CA LYS A 529 28.42 -24.24 -6.76
C LYS A 529 28.81 -24.18 -5.29
N ILE A 530 29.48 -23.12 -4.85
CA ILE A 530 29.89 -22.94 -3.46
C ILE A 530 28.69 -22.91 -2.52
N VAL A 531 27.66 -22.14 -2.83
CA VAL A 531 26.46 -22.00 -1.99
C VAL A 531 25.65 -23.30 -1.94
N ARG A 532 25.53 -24.03 -3.06
CA ARG A 532 24.70 -25.25 -3.15
C ARG A 532 25.36 -26.47 -2.53
N THR A 533 26.69 -26.63 -2.65
CA THR A 533 27.35 -27.88 -2.25
C THR A 533 28.45 -27.71 -1.20
N ASN A 534 28.88 -26.47 -0.92
CA ASN A 534 29.97 -26.15 -0.01
C ASN A 534 31.20 -27.08 -0.18
N PRO A 535 31.83 -27.08 -1.37
CA PRO A 535 32.96 -27.94 -1.65
C PRO A 535 34.14 -27.59 -0.74
N LYS A 536 35.00 -28.58 -0.42
CA LYS A 536 36.21 -28.37 0.39
C LYS A 536 37.36 -27.77 -0.40
N ASP A 537 37.37 -28.03 -1.70
CA ASP A 537 38.37 -27.57 -2.63
C ASP A 537 37.73 -27.08 -3.94
N LEU A 538 38.38 -26.12 -4.59
CA LEU A 538 37.99 -25.61 -5.89
C LEU A 538 39.23 -25.17 -6.67
N THR A 539 39.47 -25.84 -7.80
CA THR A 539 40.59 -25.55 -8.69
C THR A 539 40.17 -24.60 -9.82
N VAL A 540 40.91 -23.49 -9.95
CA VAL A 540 40.85 -22.55 -11.07
C VAL A 540 41.95 -22.92 -12.05
N HIS A 541 41.63 -23.11 -13.33
CA HIS A 541 42.58 -23.49 -14.38
C HIS A 541 42.90 -22.31 -15.30
N PHE A 542 44.19 -22.12 -15.62
CA PHE A 542 44.67 -20.98 -16.42
C PHE A 542 45.04 -21.35 -17.87
N GLY A 543 44.91 -22.62 -18.28
CA GLY A 543 45.45 -23.13 -19.54
C GLY A 543 44.67 -22.82 -20.84
N SER A 544 43.66 -21.94 -20.83
CA SER A 544 42.93 -21.51 -22.03
C SER A 544 43.16 -20.01 -22.31
N ASN A 545 42.79 -19.49 -23.48
CA ASN A 545 42.88 -18.03 -23.76
C ASN A 545 42.11 -17.19 -22.72
N THR A 546 40.96 -17.70 -22.25
CA THR A 546 40.20 -17.13 -21.12
C THR A 546 40.91 -17.31 -19.78
N GLY A 547 41.70 -18.39 -19.63
CA GLY A 547 42.51 -18.69 -18.47
C GLY A 547 43.70 -17.74 -18.27
N GLU A 548 44.30 -17.23 -19.35
CA GLU A 548 45.36 -16.21 -19.25
C GLU A 548 44.83 -14.87 -18.69
N GLU A 549 43.61 -14.48 -19.07
CA GLU A 549 42.97 -13.28 -18.55
C GLU A 549 42.61 -13.45 -17.06
N LEU A 550 42.11 -14.63 -16.68
CA LEU A 550 41.92 -15.00 -15.28
C LEU A 550 43.23 -14.90 -14.49
N GLN A 551 44.31 -15.49 -15.00
CA GLN A 551 45.63 -15.44 -14.36
C GLN A 551 46.12 -14.01 -14.17
N ARG A 552 45.96 -13.15 -15.19
CA ARG A 552 46.27 -11.71 -15.10
C ARG A 552 45.43 -11.01 -14.03
N ASN A 553 44.14 -11.33 -13.92
CA ASN A 553 43.27 -10.77 -12.88
C ASN A 553 43.80 -11.13 -11.48
N TYR A 554 44.17 -12.40 -11.24
CA TYR A 554 44.75 -12.82 -9.97
C TYR A 554 46.08 -12.11 -9.66
N MET A 555 46.97 -12.01 -10.64
CA MET A 555 48.27 -11.32 -10.49
C MET A 555 48.12 -9.81 -10.24
N SER A 556 47.03 -9.19 -10.68
CA SER A 556 46.75 -7.77 -10.43
C SER A 556 46.33 -7.48 -8.98
N LEU A 557 45.92 -8.49 -8.23
CA LEU A 557 45.53 -8.35 -6.83
C LEU A 557 46.80 -8.19 -5.99
N THR A 558 46.94 -7.04 -5.34
CA THR A 558 48.12 -6.68 -4.56
C THR A 558 47.74 -6.22 -3.15
N LYS A 559 48.69 -6.33 -2.22
CA LYS A 559 48.57 -5.80 -0.84
C LYS A 559 49.82 -4.97 -0.51
N ARG A 560 49.69 -4.04 0.43
CA ARG A 560 50.84 -3.30 0.99
C ARG A 560 51.37 -4.01 2.24
N CYS A 561 52.68 -4.06 2.41
CA CYS A 561 53.33 -4.73 3.54
C CYS A 561 53.26 -3.91 4.85
N SER A 562 53.08 -4.60 5.97
CA SER A 562 53.13 -3.99 7.31
C SER A 562 54.59 -3.68 7.67
N GLY A 563 55.02 -2.43 7.46
CA GLY A 563 56.38 -1.96 7.81
C GLY A 563 56.99 -0.97 6.81
N ASN A 564 56.61 -1.07 5.53
CA ASN A 564 57.01 -0.13 4.48
C ASN A 564 55.80 0.20 3.59
N LYS A 565 55.22 1.39 3.77
CA LYS A 565 53.97 1.80 3.11
C LYS A 565 54.07 1.89 1.58
N ASP A 566 55.28 1.94 1.03
CA ASP A 566 55.53 2.05 -0.41
C ASP A 566 55.75 0.69 -1.10
N GLU A 567 55.87 -0.40 -0.33
CA GLU A 567 56.10 -1.74 -0.87
C GLU A 567 54.77 -2.46 -1.16
N VAL A 568 54.51 -2.71 -2.44
CA VAL A 568 53.32 -3.41 -2.96
C VAL A 568 53.72 -4.82 -3.36
N VAL A 569 53.09 -5.83 -2.75
CA VAL A 569 53.36 -7.25 -3.02
C VAL A 569 52.13 -7.95 -3.60
N PRO A 570 52.29 -9.01 -4.42
CA PRO A 570 51.17 -9.82 -4.89
C PRO A 570 50.39 -10.43 -3.73
N LEU A 571 49.07 -10.46 -3.85
CA LEU A 571 48.20 -11.13 -2.87
C LEU A 571 48.34 -12.66 -2.93
N PHE A 572 48.61 -13.19 -4.12
CA PHE A 572 48.88 -14.60 -4.40
C PHE A 572 50.30 -14.76 -4.97
N PRO A 573 51.34 -14.74 -4.14
CA PRO A 573 52.72 -14.86 -4.61
C PRO A 573 53.01 -16.19 -5.35
N GLU A 574 52.21 -17.22 -5.12
CA GLU A 574 52.27 -18.53 -5.79
C GLU A 574 51.66 -18.56 -7.20
N ILE A 575 50.92 -17.53 -7.62
CA ILE A 575 50.36 -17.43 -8.97
C ILE A 575 51.33 -16.60 -9.83
N THR A 576 52.08 -17.29 -10.69
CA THR A 576 52.97 -16.68 -11.69
C THR A 576 52.45 -17.00 -13.09
N LEU A 577 53.08 -16.43 -14.14
CA LEU A 577 52.73 -16.71 -15.54
C LEU A 577 52.85 -18.20 -15.90
N ASP A 578 53.68 -18.96 -15.19
CA ASP A 578 53.89 -20.39 -15.43
C ASP A 578 52.92 -21.30 -14.65
N SER A 579 52.13 -20.74 -13.72
CA SER A 579 51.18 -21.52 -12.91
C SER A 579 50.04 -22.06 -13.79
N PRO A 580 49.81 -23.37 -13.86
CA PRO A 580 48.74 -23.94 -14.70
C PRO A 580 47.35 -23.86 -14.04
N CYS A 581 47.31 -23.77 -12.71
CA CYS A 581 46.09 -23.68 -11.92
C CYS A 581 46.37 -23.12 -10.51
N TYR A 582 45.31 -22.77 -9.80
CA TYR A 582 45.31 -22.42 -8.39
C TYR A 582 44.15 -23.14 -7.69
N THR A 583 44.38 -23.70 -6.49
CA THR A 583 43.35 -24.46 -5.76
C THR A 583 43.06 -23.80 -4.42
N TYR A 584 41.83 -23.34 -4.24
CA TYR A 584 41.32 -22.95 -2.93
C TYR A 584 41.05 -24.18 -2.08
N GLN A 585 41.41 -24.14 -0.81
CA GLN A 585 41.19 -25.24 0.13
C GLN A 585 40.64 -24.73 1.47
N SER A 586 39.63 -25.40 2.00
CA SER A 586 39.09 -25.13 3.33
C SER A 586 38.60 -26.43 3.98
N PRO A 587 39.14 -26.84 5.14
CA PRO A 587 38.75 -28.08 5.82
C PRO A 587 37.25 -28.17 6.13
N THR A 588 36.64 -27.01 6.41
CA THR A 588 35.21 -26.86 6.75
C THR A 588 34.32 -26.51 5.55
N GLY A 589 34.88 -26.46 4.34
CA GLY A 589 34.19 -26.05 3.12
C GLY A 589 34.37 -24.57 2.79
N LEU A 590 34.43 -24.26 1.49
CA LEU A 590 34.73 -22.93 0.96
C LEU A 590 33.65 -21.89 1.27
N LEU A 591 32.40 -22.28 1.54
CA LEU A 591 31.36 -21.34 1.97
C LEU A 591 31.69 -20.70 3.33
N ASN A 592 32.55 -21.34 4.13
CA ASN A 592 33.03 -20.82 5.41
C ASN A 592 34.32 -20.01 5.29
N SER A 593 34.89 -19.89 4.08
CA SER A 593 36.04 -19.03 3.82
C SER A 593 35.56 -17.61 3.57
N THR A 594 36.09 -16.67 4.35
CA THR A 594 35.66 -15.26 4.41
C THR A 594 35.45 -14.61 3.03
N GLN A 595 36.35 -14.85 2.07
CA GLN A 595 36.25 -14.31 0.71
C GLN A 595 35.01 -14.77 -0.07
N PHE A 596 34.52 -15.99 0.15
CA PHE A 596 33.32 -16.51 -0.52
C PHE A 596 32.07 -16.26 0.31
N THR A 597 32.18 -16.33 1.64
CA THR A 597 31.07 -16.01 2.56
C THR A 597 30.56 -14.60 2.32
N GLN A 598 31.46 -13.62 2.21
CA GLN A 598 31.09 -12.21 2.03
C GLN A 598 30.32 -12.00 0.72
N VAL A 599 30.83 -12.53 -0.39
CA VAL A 599 30.18 -12.47 -1.71
C VAL A 599 28.80 -13.11 -1.65
N ALA A 600 28.68 -14.30 -1.06
CA ALA A 600 27.43 -15.04 -1.03
C ALA A 600 26.34 -14.34 -0.18
N LEU A 601 26.68 -13.77 0.97
CA LEU A 601 25.74 -13.03 1.83
C LEU A 601 25.28 -11.72 1.19
N VAL A 602 26.17 -11.00 0.50
CA VAL A 602 25.82 -9.78 -0.24
C VAL A 602 24.88 -10.11 -1.38
N THR A 603 25.18 -11.14 -2.19
CA THR A 603 24.29 -11.59 -3.28
C THR A 603 22.92 -11.98 -2.74
N PHE A 604 22.83 -12.66 -1.60
CA PHE A 604 21.57 -12.96 -0.94
C PHE A 604 20.78 -11.68 -0.60
N GLY A 605 21.42 -10.70 0.04
CA GLY A 605 20.76 -9.45 0.44
C GLY A 605 20.24 -8.67 -0.76
N LEU A 606 21.03 -8.58 -1.84
CA LEU A 606 20.62 -7.93 -3.08
C LEU A 606 19.47 -8.68 -3.76
N ALA A 607 19.52 -10.02 -3.80
CA ALA A 607 18.46 -10.84 -4.37
C ALA A 607 17.13 -10.70 -3.60
N ALA A 608 17.18 -10.62 -2.26
CA ALA A 608 16.02 -10.39 -1.41
C ALA A 608 15.38 -9.02 -1.68
N VAL A 609 16.19 -7.95 -1.76
CA VAL A 609 15.69 -6.61 -2.08
C VAL A 609 15.16 -6.52 -3.50
N ALA A 610 15.78 -7.20 -4.46
CA ALA A 610 15.29 -7.27 -5.83
C ALA A 610 13.88 -7.88 -5.89
N ASP A 611 13.63 -8.98 -5.17
CA ASP A 611 12.29 -9.57 -5.04
C ASP A 611 11.29 -8.59 -4.41
N MET A 612 11.68 -7.95 -3.30
CA MET A 612 10.84 -6.95 -2.62
C MET A 612 10.50 -5.77 -3.52
N ARG A 613 11.45 -5.30 -4.34
CA ARG A 613 11.23 -4.20 -5.30
C ARG A 613 10.25 -4.59 -6.39
N THR A 614 10.38 -5.79 -6.97
CA THR A 614 9.41 -6.26 -7.98
C THR A 614 8.01 -6.44 -7.41
N ASN A 615 7.90 -6.68 -6.10
CA ASN A 615 6.63 -6.74 -5.37
C ASN A 615 6.22 -5.38 -4.78
N SER A 616 6.90 -4.29 -5.11
CA SER A 616 6.59 -2.92 -4.67
C SER A 616 6.56 -2.71 -3.15
N LEU A 617 7.38 -3.46 -2.42
CA LEU A 617 7.39 -3.49 -0.95
C LEU A 617 8.43 -2.56 -0.32
N VAL A 618 9.44 -2.12 -1.07
CA VAL A 618 10.52 -1.28 -0.54
C VAL A 618 10.03 0.16 -0.38
N GLN A 619 9.97 0.63 0.86
CA GLN A 619 9.56 2.00 1.16
C GLN A 619 10.58 3.01 0.60
N LYS A 620 10.10 4.00 -0.15
CA LYS A 620 10.92 5.09 -0.65
C LYS A 620 11.38 5.97 0.52
N GLY A 621 12.66 6.28 0.58
CA GLY A 621 13.22 7.10 1.65
C GLY A 621 13.39 6.39 2.99
N ALA A 622 13.25 5.06 3.04
CA ALA A 622 13.55 4.27 4.22
C ALA A 622 15.00 4.47 4.69
N THR A 623 15.19 4.47 6.00
CA THR A 623 16.52 4.45 6.60
C THR A 623 17.13 3.06 6.41
N PHE A 624 18.45 2.97 6.31
CA PHE A 624 19.13 1.69 6.28
C PHE A 624 20.49 1.71 6.96
N ALA A 625 20.83 0.56 7.48
CA ALA A 625 22.13 0.28 8.08
C ALA A 625 22.49 -1.17 7.78
N GLY A 626 23.73 -1.56 8.02
CA GLY A 626 24.08 -2.97 7.94
C GLY A 626 25.23 -3.28 8.86
N HIS A 627 25.18 -4.42 9.53
CA HIS A 627 26.19 -4.79 10.52
C HIS A 627 27.42 -5.34 9.82
N SER A 628 28.57 -4.67 9.96
CA SER A 628 29.84 -5.06 9.32
C SER A 628 29.67 -5.22 7.79
N LEU A 629 29.80 -6.44 7.27
CA LEU A 629 29.56 -6.78 5.86
C LEU A 629 28.19 -6.27 5.36
N GLY A 630 27.18 -6.28 6.22
CA GLY A 630 25.84 -5.83 5.85
C GLY A 630 25.81 -4.39 5.34
N GLU A 631 26.74 -3.53 5.75
CA GLU A 631 26.83 -2.14 5.29
C GLU A 631 27.02 -2.04 3.77
N TYR A 632 27.85 -2.93 3.21
CA TYR A 632 28.08 -3.06 1.77
C TYR A 632 26.83 -3.55 1.05
N ALA A 633 26.16 -4.56 1.61
CA ALA A 633 24.90 -5.06 1.07
C ALA A 633 23.81 -3.98 1.11
N ALA A 634 23.71 -3.20 2.18
CA ALA A 634 22.72 -2.15 2.35
C ALA A 634 22.92 -1.01 1.34
N LEU A 635 24.15 -0.52 1.17
CA LEU A 635 24.49 0.51 0.19
C LEU A 635 24.21 0.03 -1.24
N ALA A 636 24.70 -1.15 -1.60
CA ALA A 636 24.47 -1.71 -2.94
C ALA A 636 22.98 -1.98 -3.19
N ALA A 637 22.25 -2.43 -2.18
CA ALA A 637 20.85 -2.74 -2.32
C ALA A 637 19.97 -1.49 -2.32
N LEU A 638 20.24 -0.41 -1.57
CA LEU A 638 19.28 0.68 -1.34
C LEU A 638 19.68 2.06 -1.88
N SER A 639 20.96 2.32 -2.18
CA SER A 639 21.42 3.64 -2.63
C SER A 639 22.04 3.68 -4.03
N SER A 640 22.06 2.55 -4.75
CA SER A 640 22.62 2.42 -6.12
C SER A 640 24.08 2.85 -6.29
N VAL A 641 24.82 3.04 -5.19
CA VAL A 641 26.24 3.47 -5.19
C VAL A 641 27.11 2.46 -5.94
N PHE A 642 26.76 1.18 -5.86
CA PHE A 642 27.49 0.08 -6.48
C PHE A 642 26.62 -0.64 -7.50
N THR A 643 27.23 -1.04 -8.61
CA THR A 643 26.68 -2.11 -9.44
C THR A 643 26.83 -3.45 -8.71
N LEU A 644 26.09 -4.47 -9.14
CA LEU A 644 26.24 -5.82 -8.59
C LEU A 644 27.69 -6.31 -8.76
N GLU A 645 28.27 -6.13 -9.94
CA GLU A 645 29.61 -6.59 -10.27
C GLU A 645 30.68 -5.87 -9.43
N ASP A 646 30.53 -4.56 -9.22
CA ASP A 646 31.45 -3.77 -8.40
C ASP A 646 31.40 -4.16 -6.93
N ILE A 647 30.21 -4.39 -6.35
CA ILE A 647 30.13 -4.79 -4.95
C ILE A 647 30.70 -6.19 -4.72
N LEU A 648 30.55 -7.12 -5.67
CA LEU A 648 31.14 -8.46 -5.58
C LEU A 648 32.67 -8.39 -5.60
N ASP A 649 33.25 -7.56 -6.47
CA ASP A 649 34.70 -7.31 -6.50
C ASP A 649 35.20 -6.77 -5.14
N ILE A 650 34.50 -5.77 -4.60
CA ILE A 650 34.85 -5.11 -3.33
C ILE A 650 34.84 -6.13 -2.19
N VAL A 651 33.77 -6.88 -2.03
CA VAL A 651 33.63 -7.78 -0.87
C VAL A 651 34.45 -9.07 -1.01
N PHE A 652 34.70 -9.52 -2.24
CA PHE A 652 35.66 -10.61 -2.49
C PHE A 652 37.07 -10.18 -2.08
N PHE A 653 37.52 -9.02 -2.55
CA PHE A 653 38.84 -8.48 -2.20
C PHE A 653 38.96 -8.14 -0.70
N ARG A 654 37.90 -7.58 -0.10
CA ARG A 654 37.82 -7.34 1.35
C ARG A 654 38.06 -8.62 2.14
N GLY A 655 37.39 -9.71 1.77
CA GLY A 655 37.57 -11.00 2.43
C GLY A 655 38.97 -11.60 2.25
N MET A 656 39.58 -11.41 1.06
CA MET A 656 40.95 -11.85 0.81
C MET A 656 41.99 -11.05 1.62
N LEU A 657 41.85 -9.72 1.69
CA LEU A 657 42.74 -8.87 2.49
C LEU A 657 42.68 -9.24 3.98
N MET A 658 41.48 -9.49 4.50
CA MET A 658 41.29 -9.92 5.88
C MET A 658 42.04 -11.23 6.20
N GLN A 659 42.01 -12.20 5.28
CA GLN A 659 42.73 -13.45 5.45
C GLN A 659 44.25 -13.27 5.34
N ALA A 660 44.71 -12.38 4.46
CA ALA A 660 46.12 -12.19 4.15
C ALA A 660 46.94 -11.49 5.26
N VAL A 661 46.28 -10.97 6.29
CA VAL A 661 46.89 -10.33 7.48
C VAL A 661 47.13 -11.34 8.61
N VAL A 662 46.51 -12.51 8.56
CA VAL A 662 46.66 -13.53 9.60
C VAL A 662 47.97 -14.30 9.40
N GLU A 663 48.86 -14.20 10.37
CA GLU A 663 50.03 -15.06 10.48
C GLU A 663 49.61 -16.40 11.09
N CYS A 664 49.83 -17.48 10.35
CA CYS A 664 49.59 -18.84 10.80
C CYS A 664 50.87 -19.49 11.32
N ASP A 665 50.75 -20.32 12.35
CA ASP A 665 51.84 -21.18 12.80
C ASP A 665 52.16 -22.31 11.79
N ASP A 666 53.21 -23.09 12.05
CA ASP A 666 53.62 -24.23 11.21
C ASP A 666 52.53 -25.30 11.01
N GLN A 667 51.44 -25.25 11.79
CA GLN A 667 50.28 -26.14 11.70
C GLN A 667 49.08 -25.47 11.01
N GLY A 668 49.27 -24.26 10.45
CA GLY A 668 48.24 -23.51 9.76
C GLY A 668 47.21 -22.85 10.68
N ARG A 669 47.50 -22.69 11.98
CA ARG A 669 46.58 -22.09 12.95
C ARG A 669 46.89 -20.63 13.18
N SER A 670 45.84 -19.81 13.20
CA SER A 670 45.95 -18.39 13.57
C SER A 670 46.31 -18.20 15.03
N LEU A 671 47.12 -17.18 15.30
CA LEU A 671 47.41 -16.67 16.65
C LEU A 671 46.26 -15.81 17.23
N TYR A 672 45.27 -15.48 16.41
CA TYR A 672 44.15 -14.61 16.75
C TYR A 672 42.84 -15.37 16.89
N GLY A 673 41.89 -14.75 17.60
CA GLY A 673 40.51 -15.20 17.66
C GLY A 673 39.57 -14.08 18.07
N MET A 674 38.29 -14.42 18.18
CA MET A 674 37.24 -13.53 18.68
C MET A 674 36.37 -14.25 19.71
N ALA A 675 35.80 -13.49 20.64
CA ALA A 675 34.90 -14.01 21.65
C ALA A 675 33.72 -13.05 21.90
N ALA A 676 32.52 -13.60 22.05
CA ALA A 676 31.36 -12.86 22.49
C ALA A 676 31.39 -12.71 24.02
N VAL A 677 31.22 -11.50 24.52
CA VAL A 677 31.20 -11.15 25.94
C VAL A 677 29.80 -10.66 26.33
N ASP A 678 29.22 -11.28 27.36
CA ASP A 678 27.92 -10.94 27.94
C ASP A 678 28.10 -10.43 29.37
N THR A 679 28.17 -9.11 29.51
CA THR A 679 28.45 -8.43 30.79
C THR A 679 27.32 -8.62 31.81
N SER A 680 26.09 -8.88 31.37
CA SER A 680 24.95 -9.19 32.27
C SER A 680 25.19 -10.44 33.13
N ARG A 681 26.09 -11.33 32.69
CA ARG A 681 26.45 -12.57 33.41
C ARG A 681 27.50 -12.37 34.49
N LEU A 682 28.12 -11.19 34.57
CA LEU A 682 29.12 -10.87 35.59
C LEU A 682 28.48 -10.72 36.97
N GLY A 683 27.27 -10.15 37.05
CA GLY A 683 26.49 -9.99 38.29
C GLY A 683 25.45 -8.89 38.15
N ARG A 684 24.42 -8.89 39.01
CA ARG A 684 23.46 -7.76 39.09
C ARG A 684 24.17 -6.51 39.64
N GLY A 685 23.98 -5.36 38.99
CA GLY A 685 24.55 -4.08 39.40
C GLY A 685 26.01 -3.86 38.98
N VAL A 686 26.57 -4.72 38.13
CA VAL A 686 27.89 -4.49 37.52
C VAL A 686 27.78 -3.36 36.49
N ASP A 687 28.67 -2.38 36.58
CA ASP A 687 28.71 -1.20 35.70
C ASP A 687 29.07 -1.61 34.25
N GLU A 688 28.48 -0.93 33.26
CA GLU A 688 28.75 -1.16 31.83
C GLU A 688 30.22 -0.88 31.45
N ASN A 689 30.90 0.00 32.19
CA ASN A 689 32.29 0.39 31.96
C ASN A 689 33.30 -0.68 32.40
N VAL A 690 32.86 -1.74 33.07
CA VAL A 690 33.74 -2.80 33.58
C VAL A 690 34.51 -3.53 32.47
N LEU A 691 33.87 -3.79 31.32
CA LEU A 691 34.55 -4.46 30.20
C LEU A 691 35.65 -3.58 29.58
N PRO A 692 35.41 -2.30 29.23
CA PRO A 692 36.47 -1.38 28.82
C PRO A 692 37.62 -1.27 29.83
N LEU A 693 37.31 -1.14 31.13
CA LEU A 693 38.33 -1.07 32.19
C LEU A 693 39.18 -2.33 32.26
N ALA A 694 38.55 -3.52 32.15
CA ALA A 694 39.26 -4.79 32.14
C ALA A 694 40.20 -4.93 30.94
N ILE A 695 39.74 -4.55 29.74
CA ILE A 695 40.57 -4.60 28.53
C ILE A 695 41.75 -3.63 28.66
N ASN A 696 41.52 -2.39 29.09
CA ASN A 696 42.57 -1.38 29.27
C ASN A 696 43.64 -1.86 30.26
N ALA A 697 43.23 -2.37 31.43
CA ALA A 697 44.15 -2.88 32.44
C ALA A 697 44.98 -4.08 31.93
N ILE A 698 44.40 -4.95 31.09
CA ILE A 698 45.12 -6.04 30.44
C ILE A 698 46.15 -5.46 29.44
N CYS A 699 45.73 -4.53 28.58
CA CYS A 699 46.57 -3.92 27.54
C CYS A 699 47.76 -3.11 28.09
N GLU A 700 47.66 -2.54 29.30
CA GLU A 700 48.81 -1.88 29.96
C GLU A 700 50.03 -2.82 30.17
N HIS A 701 49.80 -4.13 30.21
CA HIS A 701 50.83 -5.13 30.50
C HIS A 701 51.47 -5.77 29.25
N SER A 702 50.93 -5.58 28.04
CA SER A 702 51.68 -5.87 26.79
C SER A 702 51.06 -5.24 25.55
N LYS A 703 51.81 -5.23 24.45
CA LYS A 703 51.39 -4.73 23.14
C LYS A 703 50.61 -5.74 22.27
N GLU A 704 50.28 -6.93 22.79
CA GLU A 704 49.42 -7.88 22.07
C GLU A 704 47.98 -7.35 21.89
N LEU A 705 47.34 -7.74 20.79
CA LEU A 705 45.99 -7.28 20.44
C LEU A 705 44.93 -7.78 21.44
N LEU A 706 44.10 -6.85 21.94
CA LEU A 706 42.84 -7.13 22.63
C LEU A 706 41.92 -5.90 22.56
N GLU A 707 40.84 -5.99 21.78
CA GLU A 707 39.97 -4.84 21.48
C GLU A 707 38.50 -5.26 21.39
N VAL A 708 37.59 -4.41 21.87
CA VAL A 708 36.16 -4.56 21.56
C VAL A 708 35.96 -4.13 20.11
N VAL A 709 35.42 -5.04 19.30
CA VAL A 709 35.28 -4.88 17.84
C VAL A 709 33.83 -4.81 17.40
N ASN A 710 32.88 -5.25 18.23
CA ASN A 710 31.45 -5.04 18.00
C ASN A 710 30.75 -4.66 19.31
N TYR A 711 30.11 -3.50 19.30
CA TYR A 711 29.21 -3.02 20.34
C TYR A 711 27.78 -3.36 19.93
N ASN A 712 27.24 -4.54 20.31
CA ASN A 712 25.97 -5.04 19.76
C ASN A 712 24.74 -4.70 20.62
N VAL A 713 24.77 -5.02 21.92
CA VAL A 713 23.67 -4.76 22.86
C VAL A 713 24.26 -4.21 24.16
N ARG A 714 23.78 -3.03 24.57
CA ARG A 714 24.22 -2.34 25.78
C ARG A 714 24.01 -3.25 27.00
N GLY A 715 25.07 -3.43 27.79
CA GLY A 715 25.06 -4.25 29.01
C GLY A 715 24.89 -5.77 28.81
N SER A 716 24.89 -6.29 27.57
CA SER A 716 24.63 -7.72 27.35
C SER A 716 25.40 -8.37 26.20
N GLN A 717 25.79 -7.67 25.14
CA GLN A 717 26.45 -8.34 24.01
C GLN A 717 27.52 -7.46 23.37
N TYR A 718 28.77 -7.88 23.55
CA TYR A 718 29.96 -7.31 22.93
C TYR A 718 30.75 -8.41 22.22
N VAL A 719 31.56 -8.07 21.23
CA VAL A 719 32.53 -9.00 20.64
C VAL A 719 33.92 -8.42 20.82
N VAL A 720 34.84 -9.23 21.31
CA VAL A 720 36.24 -8.86 21.57
C VAL A 720 37.13 -9.69 20.65
N ALA A 721 38.03 -9.02 19.93
CA ALA A 721 39.09 -9.66 19.14
C ALA A 721 40.42 -9.54 19.85
N GLY A 722 41.29 -10.53 19.70
CA GLY A 722 42.64 -10.46 20.28
C GLY A 722 43.47 -11.70 19.99
N THR A 723 44.68 -11.74 20.52
CA THR A 723 45.48 -12.98 20.52
C THR A 723 44.77 -14.05 21.37
N LEU A 724 44.91 -15.32 21.00
CA LEU A 724 44.31 -16.42 21.77
C LEU A 724 44.74 -16.39 23.25
N HIS A 725 45.99 -15.96 23.49
CA HIS A 725 46.52 -15.72 24.83
C HIS A 725 45.76 -14.62 25.58
N ARG A 726 45.59 -13.42 24.99
CA ARG A 726 44.89 -12.30 25.63
C ARG A 726 43.40 -12.57 25.85
N LEU A 727 42.76 -13.32 24.97
CA LEU A 727 41.39 -13.78 25.18
C LEU A 727 41.28 -14.73 26.37
N ALA A 728 42.27 -15.61 26.58
CA ALA A 728 42.33 -16.47 27.77
C ALA A 728 42.55 -15.66 29.05
N VAL A 729 43.40 -14.63 29.02
CA VAL A 729 43.59 -13.67 30.12
C VAL A 729 42.27 -12.97 30.44
N LEU A 730 41.61 -12.38 29.44
CA LEU A 730 40.33 -11.68 29.59
C LEU A 730 39.28 -12.59 30.24
N ARG A 731 39.19 -13.85 29.80
CA ARG A 731 38.30 -14.84 30.41
C ARG A 731 38.55 -15.02 31.91
N LEU A 732 39.80 -15.18 32.32
CA LEU A 732 40.14 -15.35 33.75
C LEU A 732 39.87 -14.09 34.57
N VAL A 733 40.08 -12.90 33.97
CA VAL A 733 39.77 -11.61 34.58
C VAL A 733 38.26 -11.44 34.76
N LEU A 734 37.45 -11.72 33.73
CA LEU A 734 35.99 -11.66 33.81
C LEU A 734 35.42 -12.67 34.82
N ASP A 735 35.97 -13.89 34.87
CA ASP A 735 35.61 -14.87 35.89
C ASP A 735 35.99 -14.38 37.31
N GLY A 736 37.09 -13.63 37.44
CA GLY A 736 37.51 -12.96 38.68
C GLY A 736 36.57 -11.85 39.12
N ILE A 737 36.19 -10.96 38.20
CA ILE A 737 35.22 -9.88 38.40
C ILE A 737 33.88 -10.46 38.84
N SER A 738 33.42 -11.53 38.19
CA SER A 738 32.16 -12.18 38.58
C SER A 738 32.20 -12.82 39.97
N ARG A 739 33.37 -13.25 40.45
CA ARG A 739 33.55 -13.73 41.83
C ARG A 739 33.59 -12.60 42.84
N LEU A 740 34.15 -11.44 42.47
CA LEU A 740 34.20 -10.26 43.32
C LEU A 740 32.79 -9.71 43.61
N GLY A 741 31.94 -9.64 42.59
CA GLY A 741 30.67 -8.92 42.67
C GLY A 741 30.88 -7.40 42.61
N VAL A 742 29.86 -6.61 42.98
CA VAL A 742 29.96 -5.14 43.01
C VAL A 742 30.84 -4.69 44.20
N PRO A 743 31.93 -3.94 43.98
CA PRO A 743 32.80 -3.47 45.05
C PRO A 743 32.06 -2.58 46.04
N THR A 744 32.34 -2.76 47.33
CA THR A 744 31.72 -1.95 48.40
C THR A 744 32.20 -0.49 48.43
N ASP A 745 33.41 -0.24 47.92
CA ASP A 745 34.03 1.08 47.77
C ASP A 745 33.71 1.75 46.43
N GLY A 746 33.11 1.01 45.49
CA GLY A 746 32.81 1.46 44.12
C GLY A 746 34.02 1.58 43.19
N ASP A 747 35.24 1.25 43.63
CA ASP A 747 36.47 1.46 42.85
C ASP A 747 36.78 0.27 41.92
N TRP A 748 36.03 0.18 40.82
CA TRP A 748 36.24 -0.87 39.83
C TRP A 748 37.67 -0.90 39.28
N GLN A 749 38.32 0.25 39.12
CA GLN A 749 39.63 0.32 38.47
C GLN A 749 40.72 -0.34 39.31
N ALA A 750 40.79 -0.04 40.62
CA ALA A 750 41.75 -0.66 41.53
C ALA A 750 41.53 -2.17 41.66
N HIS A 751 40.28 -2.61 41.82
CA HIS A 751 39.95 -4.03 41.96
C HIS A 751 40.26 -4.83 40.68
N ILE A 752 39.95 -4.27 39.50
CA ILE A 752 40.28 -4.90 38.20
C ILE A 752 41.79 -5.00 38.03
N ALA A 753 42.56 -3.93 38.32
CA ALA A 753 44.01 -3.96 38.24
C ALA A 753 44.61 -5.06 39.11
N GLN A 754 44.13 -5.21 40.36
CA GLN A 754 44.57 -6.28 41.25
C GLN A 754 44.22 -7.68 40.71
N ILE A 755 43.04 -7.87 40.12
CA ILE A 755 42.64 -9.13 39.48
C ILE A 755 43.57 -9.45 38.30
N VAL A 756 43.86 -8.46 37.45
CA VAL A 756 44.76 -8.62 36.30
C VAL A 756 46.15 -9.04 36.76
N SER A 757 46.75 -8.35 37.74
CA SER A 757 48.06 -8.74 38.27
C SER A 757 48.07 -10.16 38.84
N ASN A 758 47.01 -10.56 39.55
CA ASN A 758 46.86 -11.91 40.11
C ASN A 758 46.73 -13.00 39.03
N VAL A 759 46.07 -12.70 37.91
CA VAL A 759 45.92 -13.61 36.77
C VAL A 759 47.24 -13.76 36.03
N LEU A 760 47.91 -12.65 35.72
CA LEU A 760 49.18 -12.63 34.99
C LEU A 760 50.36 -13.24 35.77
N ALA A 761 50.27 -13.33 37.09
CA ALA A 761 51.29 -13.99 37.92
C ALA A 761 51.34 -15.53 37.76
N LYS A 762 50.38 -16.13 37.05
CA LYS A 762 50.28 -17.60 36.85
C LYS A 762 50.47 -17.95 35.37
N PRO A 763 50.98 -19.16 35.04
CA PRO A 763 51.02 -19.62 33.66
C PRO A 763 49.60 -19.81 33.12
N ILE A 764 49.35 -19.32 31.90
CA ILE A 764 48.02 -19.32 31.25
C ILE A 764 48.08 -20.17 29.99
N ASP A 765 47.15 -21.14 29.88
CA ASP A 765 46.95 -21.87 28.63
C ASP A 765 46.35 -20.93 27.58
N SER A 766 47.06 -20.77 26.46
CA SER A 766 46.66 -19.90 25.36
C SER A 766 45.43 -20.40 24.58
N LYS A 767 44.86 -21.56 24.91
CA LYS A 767 43.59 -22.00 24.32
C LYS A 767 42.40 -21.24 24.92
N PRO A 768 41.58 -20.55 24.11
CA PRO A 768 40.35 -19.93 24.60
C PRO A 768 39.36 -21.00 25.03
N VAL A 769 38.93 -20.95 26.29
CA VAL A 769 37.88 -21.82 26.85
C VAL A 769 36.70 -20.94 27.25
N GLN A 770 35.49 -21.47 27.10
CA GLN A 770 34.26 -20.81 27.55
C GLN A 770 34.34 -20.45 29.04
N GLY A 771 34.07 -19.18 29.35
CA GLY A 771 33.95 -18.67 30.72
C GLY A 771 32.50 -18.34 31.07
N ARG A 772 32.27 -17.73 32.23
CA ARG A 772 30.90 -17.39 32.68
C ARG A 772 30.24 -16.32 31.81
N ALA A 773 31.02 -15.29 31.45
CA ALA A 773 30.58 -14.13 30.70
C ALA A 773 31.22 -14.04 29.29
N ILE A 774 32.02 -15.02 28.87
CA ILE A 774 32.74 -15.00 27.60
C ILE A 774 32.64 -16.34 26.86
N ILE A 775 32.33 -16.29 25.58
CA ILE A 775 32.13 -17.45 24.71
C ILE A 775 33.01 -17.26 23.45
N PRO A 776 34.03 -18.09 23.24
CA PRO A 776 34.82 -18.04 22.00
C PRO A 776 33.93 -18.27 20.77
N LEU A 777 34.12 -17.45 19.73
CA LEU A 777 33.43 -17.64 18.46
C LEU A 777 34.15 -18.73 17.66
N PRO A 778 33.48 -19.86 17.38
CA PRO A 778 34.14 -20.96 16.70
C PRO A 778 34.45 -20.58 15.24
N ARG A 779 35.63 -20.99 14.76
CA ARG A 779 36.03 -20.88 13.35
C ARG A 779 36.18 -19.45 12.82
N ILE A 780 36.43 -18.48 13.70
CA ILE A 780 36.85 -17.14 13.33
C ILE A 780 38.30 -16.95 13.76
N ASP A 781 39.19 -16.90 12.79
CA ASP A 781 40.64 -16.87 12.91
C ASP A 781 41.24 -15.51 12.54
N VAL A 782 40.40 -14.56 12.12
CA VAL A 782 40.78 -13.19 11.76
C VAL A 782 40.21 -12.19 12.79
N PRO A 783 41.01 -11.24 13.31
CA PRO A 783 40.53 -10.22 14.23
C PRO A 783 39.87 -9.05 13.47
N PHE A 784 38.67 -9.27 12.92
CA PHE A 784 37.93 -8.25 12.17
C PHE A 784 37.70 -6.97 12.97
N HIS A 785 37.66 -5.81 12.30
CA HIS A 785 37.37 -4.49 12.91
C HIS A 785 38.36 -4.03 13.98
N SER A 786 39.52 -4.68 14.07
CA SER A 786 40.59 -4.32 15.00
C SER A 786 41.68 -3.50 14.33
N SER A 787 42.48 -2.83 15.16
CA SER A 787 43.65 -2.05 14.72
C SER A 787 44.69 -2.89 13.96
N GLN A 788 44.67 -4.22 14.10
CA GLN A 788 45.54 -5.15 13.36
C GLN A 788 45.37 -5.04 11.83
N LEU A 789 44.20 -4.58 11.37
CA LEU A 789 43.88 -4.43 9.95
C LEU A 789 44.23 -3.04 9.38
N LEU A 790 44.67 -2.09 10.22
CA LEU A 790 45.03 -0.72 9.79
C LEU A 790 46.06 -0.67 8.64
N PRO A 791 47.10 -1.52 8.58
CA PRO A 791 48.05 -1.50 7.47
C PRO A 791 47.43 -1.77 6.09
N SER A 792 46.27 -2.43 6.03
CA SER A 792 45.58 -2.77 4.78
C SER A 792 44.56 -1.71 4.33
N VAL A 793 44.28 -0.70 5.16
CA VAL A 793 43.33 0.40 4.88
C VAL A 793 43.70 1.11 3.57
N ASP A 794 44.97 1.48 3.37
CA ASP A 794 45.40 2.21 2.16
C ASP A 794 45.22 1.38 0.88
N GLY A 795 45.45 0.07 0.94
CA GLY A 795 45.23 -0.84 -0.19
C GLY A 795 43.75 -0.98 -0.52
N PHE A 796 42.90 -1.09 0.49
CA PHE A 796 41.45 -1.19 0.30
C PHE A 796 40.83 0.13 -0.20
N ARG A 797 41.36 1.28 0.23
CA ARG A 797 40.93 2.61 -0.23
C ARG A 797 41.01 2.76 -1.75
N LEU A 798 42.12 2.32 -2.34
CA LEU A 798 42.35 2.45 -3.78
C LEU A 798 41.30 1.70 -4.60
N LEU A 799 40.89 0.51 -4.13
CA LEU A 799 39.80 -0.24 -4.76
C LEU A 799 38.47 0.51 -4.64
N LEU A 800 38.16 1.04 -3.44
CA LEU A 800 36.93 1.80 -3.23
C LEU A 800 36.90 3.08 -4.07
N GLN A 801 38.03 3.77 -4.28
CA GLN A 801 38.12 4.96 -5.13
C GLN A 801 37.87 4.66 -6.62
N ASP A 802 38.31 3.51 -7.12
CA ASP A 802 38.03 3.08 -8.50
C ASP A 802 36.55 2.75 -8.72
N LYS A 803 35.90 2.23 -7.66
CA LYS A 803 34.55 1.67 -7.71
C LYS A 803 33.44 2.64 -7.28
N ILE A 804 33.74 3.58 -6.38
CA ILE A 804 32.80 4.63 -5.93
C ILE A 804 33.02 5.86 -6.79
N ARG A 805 32.15 6.00 -7.80
CA ARG A 805 32.20 7.12 -8.75
C ARG A 805 31.20 8.20 -8.37
N PRO A 806 31.59 9.49 -8.31
CA PRO A 806 30.68 10.59 -8.00
C PRO A 806 29.43 10.62 -8.88
N GLU A 807 29.57 10.29 -10.17
CA GLU A 807 28.44 10.23 -11.13
C GLU A 807 27.36 9.19 -10.76
N ASN A 808 27.72 8.20 -9.93
CA ASN A 808 26.83 7.15 -9.47
C ASN A 808 26.13 7.47 -8.13
N ILE A 809 26.47 8.59 -7.49
CA ILE A 809 25.95 8.92 -6.17
C ILE A 809 24.65 9.72 -6.27
N ASP A 810 23.55 9.08 -5.90
CA ASP A 810 22.33 9.78 -5.51
C ASP A 810 22.43 10.19 -4.03
N TYR A 811 22.84 11.44 -3.79
CA TYR A 811 22.97 11.96 -2.44
C TYR A 811 21.64 11.91 -1.66
N SER A 812 20.51 12.11 -2.34
CA SER A 812 19.19 12.09 -1.70
C SER A 812 18.85 10.71 -1.13
N ALA A 813 19.38 9.63 -1.73
CA ALA A 813 19.23 8.27 -1.25
C ALA A 813 20.06 7.98 0.01
N LEU A 814 21.11 8.76 0.28
CA LEU A 814 22.03 8.59 1.40
C LEU A 814 21.73 9.55 2.56
N HIS A 815 21.43 10.82 2.23
CA HIS A 815 21.28 11.91 3.18
C HIS A 815 20.25 11.59 4.26
N LEU A 816 20.71 11.52 5.52
CA LEU A 816 19.94 11.17 6.71
C LEU A 816 19.22 9.80 6.66
N ARG A 817 19.58 8.95 5.70
CA ARG A 817 19.00 7.61 5.49
C ARG A 817 20.00 6.50 5.76
N TYR A 818 21.24 6.69 5.32
CA TYR A 818 22.32 5.74 5.57
C TYR A 818 22.92 5.98 6.97
N VAL A 819 22.99 4.95 7.81
CA VAL A 819 23.67 5.02 9.13
C VAL A 819 24.94 4.14 9.10
N PRO A 820 26.14 4.75 9.04
CA PRO A 820 27.39 3.99 8.95
C PRO A 820 27.79 3.34 10.28
N ASN A 821 28.49 2.20 10.22
CA ASN A 821 28.97 1.52 11.43
C ASN A 821 30.07 2.28 12.18
N LEU A 822 30.84 3.10 11.45
CA LEU A 822 32.00 3.81 12.00
C LEU A 822 31.59 4.98 12.90
N THR A 823 30.56 5.72 12.50
CA THR A 823 30.12 6.95 13.18
C THR A 823 28.81 6.75 13.96
N ALA A 824 27.95 5.81 13.54
CA ALA A 824 26.59 5.67 14.03
C ALA A 824 25.78 6.98 14.01
N VAL A 825 26.08 7.87 13.07
CA VAL A 825 25.36 9.13 12.83
C VAL A 825 24.78 9.08 11.42
N PRO A 826 23.51 9.53 11.20
CA PRO A 826 22.93 9.56 9.86
C PRO A 826 23.83 10.34 8.89
N PHE A 827 24.08 9.76 7.73
CA PHE A 827 25.04 10.27 6.77
C PHE A 827 24.64 11.65 6.24
N GLU A 828 25.55 12.60 6.31
CA GLU A 828 25.41 13.92 5.71
C GLU A 828 26.74 14.43 5.16
N VAL A 829 26.68 15.46 4.31
CA VAL A 829 27.86 16.13 3.76
C VAL A 829 27.90 17.50 4.41
N SER A 830 28.64 17.60 5.51
CA SER A 830 28.80 18.82 6.30
C SER A 830 30.22 18.89 6.86
N GLN A 831 30.67 20.09 7.22
CA GLN A 831 32.00 20.28 7.83
C GLN A 831 32.09 19.53 9.16
N GLU A 832 31.00 19.52 9.91
CA GLU A 832 30.83 18.83 11.19
C GLU A 832 30.99 17.32 11.02
N TYR A 833 30.39 16.75 9.97
CA TYR A 833 30.49 15.31 9.70
C TYR A 833 31.90 14.91 9.26
N PHE A 834 32.57 15.69 8.41
CA PHE A 834 33.99 15.47 8.09
C PHE A 834 34.89 15.58 9.33
N SER A 835 34.61 16.54 10.21
CA SER A 835 35.33 16.72 11.47
C SER A 835 35.15 15.51 12.40
N LEU A 836 33.92 14.96 12.47
CA LEU A 836 33.63 13.72 13.19
C LEU A 836 34.44 12.55 12.64
N VAL A 837 34.40 12.32 11.32
CA VAL A 837 35.14 11.23 10.66
C VAL A 837 36.65 11.38 10.89
N HIS A 838 37.20 12.59 10.74
CA HIS A 838 38.61 12.84 11.01
C HIS A 838 38.96 12.62 12.49
N SER A 839 38.08 13.00 13.42
CA SER A 839 38.34 12.82 14.86
C SER A 839 38.53 11.35 15.24
N ILE A 840 37.76 10.45 14.61
CA ILE A 840 37.77 8.99 14.84
C ILE A 840 38.93 8.33 14.08
N THR A 841 39.09 8.66 12.80
CA THR A 841 40.00 7.92 11.89
C THR A 841 41.40 8.49 11.80
N LYS A 842 41.57 9.78 12.11
CA LYS A 842 42.76 10.57 11.78
C LYS A 842 43.11 10.53 10.30
N SER A 843 42.10 10.39 9.42
CA SER A 843 42.31 10.31 7.98
C SER A 843 42.98 11.58 7.43
N PRO A 844 44.06 11.43 6.63
CA PRO A 844 44.68 12.57 5.95
C PRO A 844 43.81 13.12 4.81
N VAL A 845 42.95 12.29 4.20
CA VAL A 845 42.03 12.72 3.15
C VAL A 845 40.94 13.61 3.75
N ALA A 846 40.36 13.20 4.88
CA ALA A 846 39.38 14.03 5.59
C ALA A 846 40.00 15.35 6.10
N ALA A 847 41.25 15.31 6.59
CA ALA A 847 41.97 16.52 6.99
C ALA A 847 42.15 17.49 5.80
N SER A 848 42.58 16.99 4.65
CA SER A 848 42.76 17.81 3.44
C SER A 848 41.46 18.47 2.96
N VAL A 849 40.32 17.79 3.10
CA VAL A 849 39.01 18.38 2.77
C VAL A 849 38.64 19.48 3.77
N LEU A 850 38.88 19.27 5.07
CA LEU A 850 38.62 20.27 6.11
C LEU A 850 39.50 21.52 5.94
N ASP A 851 40.77 21.35 5.57
CA ASP A 851 41.71 22.45 5.33
C ASP A 851 41.30 23.33 4.13
N THR A 852 40.57 22.75 3.17
CA THR A 852 40.10 23.42 1.95
C THR A 852 38.60 23.73 1.96
N TRP A 853 37.93 23.51 3.10
CA TRP A 853 36.49 23.71 3.22
C TRP A 853 36.12 25.19 3.02
N SER A 854 35.05 25.44 2.28
CA SER A 854 34.48 26.79 2.11
C SER A 854 32.96 26.71 2.14
N ASP A 855 32.30 27.78 2.55
CA ASP A 855 30.83 27.83 2.61
C ASP A 855 30.16 27.64 1.24
N THR A 856 30.90 27.82 0.14
CA THR A 856 30.45 27.55 -1.24
C THR A 856 30.65 26.11 -1.70
N ALA A 857 31.18 25.23 -0.84
CA ALA A 857 31.46 23.82 -1.17
C ALA A 857 30.19 23.03 -1.54
N LEU A 858 29.03 23.43 -1.02
CA LEU A 858 27.72 22.84 -1.31
C LEU A 858 27.01 23.50 -2.52
N GLY A 859 27.71 24.33 -3.29
CA GLY A 859 27.11 25.16 -4.34
C GLY A 859 26.60 24.44 -5.60
N SER A 860 26.82 23.12 -5.75
CA SER A 860 26.26 22.31 -6.85
C SER A 860 26.10 20.84 -6.47
N GLU A 861 25.13 20.14 -7.10
CA GLU A 861 24.91 18.69 -6.90
C GLU A 861 26.17 17.86 -7.17
N GLU A 862 26.96 18.22 -8.20
CA GLU A 862 28.20 17.53 -8.55
C GLU A 862 29.25 17.64 -7.44
N LYS A 863 29.41 18.82 -6.82
CA LYS A 863 30.32 18.99 -5.68
C LYS A 863 29.86 18.18 -4.47
N VAL A 864 28.56 18.16 -4.19
CA VAL A 864 27.98 17.35 -3.11
C VAL A 864 28.22 15.86 -3.36
N ALA A 865 28.02 15.39 -4.59
CA ALA A 865 28.30 14.00 -4.97
C ALA A 865 29.79 13.66 -4.83
N ASN A 866 30.70 14.55 -5.21
CA ASN A 866 32.15 14.38 -5.02
C ASN A 866 32.53 14.27 -3.54
N LEU A 867 32.02 15.16 -2.68
CA LEU A 867 32.28 15.11 -1.25
C LEU A 867 31.66 13.86 -0.60
N ALA A 868 30.46 13.46 -1.05
CA ALA A 868 29.82 12.23 -0.60
C ALA A 868 30.64 10.98 -0.99
N ALA A 869 31.20 10.93 -2.21
CA ALA A 869 32.11 9.86 -2.63
C ALA A 869 33.32 9.75 -1.70
N ILE A 870 33.97 10.88 -1.40
CA ILE A 870 35.12 10.93 -0.50
C ILE A 870 34.73 10.41 0.89
N LEU A 871 33.61 10.87 1.46
CA LEU A 871 33.14 10.39 2.76
C LEU A 871 32.83 8.90 2.74
N LEU A 872 32.13 8.39 1.73
CA LEU A 872 31.82 6.96 1.62
C LEU A 872 33.07 6.10 1.57
N VAL A 873 34.06 6.52 0.77
CA VAL A 873 35.37 5.84 0.72
C VAL A 873 36.01 5.82 2.10
N GLU A 874 36.10 6.96 2.79
CA GLU A 874 36.76 7.01 4.10
C GLU A 874 36.00 6.20 5.17
N LEU A 875 34.67 6.30 5.21
CA LEU A 875 33.84 5.52 6.13
C LEU A 875 34.03 4.01 5.93
N LEU A 876 33.92 3.51 4.69
CA LEU A 876 34.04 2.10 4.38
C LEU A 876 35.46 1.57 4.55
N THR A 877 36.46 2.39 4.21
CA THR A 877 37.86 2.00 4.35
C THR A 877 38.24 1.85 5.82
N TYR A 878 37.86 2.80 6.68
CA TYR A 878 38.18 2.70 8.10
C TYR A 878 37.29 1.72 8.87
N GLN A 879 36.06 1.46 8.43
CA GLN A 879 35.22 0.39 8.96
C GLN A 879 35.92 -0.98 8.94
N PHE A 880 36.78 -1.21 7.94
CA PHE A 880 37.61 -2.40 7.81
C PHE A 880 38.43 -2.71 9.08
N ALA A 881 38.91 -1.66 9.76
CA ALA A 881 39.86 -1.73 10.87
C ALA A 881 39.39 -0.97 12.13
N SER A 882 38.08 -0.69 12.23
CA SER A 882 37.49 0.04 13.34
C SER A 882 36.24 -0.68 13.86
N PRO A 883 35.94 -0.57 15.16
CA PRO A 883 34.83 -1.29 15.78
C PRO A 883 33.46 -0.87 15.23
N VAL A 884 32.54 -1.84 15.20
CA VAL A 884 31.15 -1.63 14.79
C VAL A 884 30.33 -1.03 15.95
N GLN A 885 29.82 0.20 15.76
CA GLN A 885 29.04 0.95 16.77
C GLN A 885 27.53 0.64 16.72
N TRP A 886 27.15 -0.63 16.89
CA TRP A 886 25.76 -1.06 16.67
C TRP A 886 24.79 -0.67 17.79
N ILE A 887 25.26 -0.44 19.02
CA ILE A 887 24.45 0.13 20.11
C ILE A 887 23.99 1.54 19.69
N ASP A 888 24.92 2.40 19.31
CA ASP A 888 24.61 3.78 18.93
C ASP A 888 23.77 3.83 17.64
N THR A 889 24.00 2.91 16.69
CA THR A 889 23.14 2.78 15.50
C THR A 889 21.69 2.49 15.90
N GLN A 890 21.43 1.58 16.83
CA GLN A 890 20.07 1.31 17.32
C GLN A 890 19.48 2.50 18.07
N ASP A 891 20.28 3.20 18.88
CA ASP A 891 19.85 4.41 19.59
C ASP A 891 19.41 5.50 18.61
N VAL A 892 20.10 5.64 17.47
CA VAL A 892 19.70 6.55 16.39
C VAL A 892 18.43 6.06 15.67
N LEU A 893 18.35 4.78 15.32
CA LEU A 893 17.19 4.21 14.61
C LEU A 893 15.91 4.35 15.45
N PHE A 894 15.90 3.89 16.70
CA PHE A 894 14.71 3.87 17.55
C PHE A 894 14.46 5.20 18.29
N GLY A 895 15.50 6.02 18.46
CA GLY A 895 15.42 7.33 19.09
C GLY A 895 15.19 8.45 18.08
N LYS A 896 16.27 8.91 17.43
CA LYS A 896 16.28 10.12 16.58
C LYS A 896 15.45 9.98 15.30
N LEU A 897 15.53 8.84 14.63
CA LEU A 897 14.88 8.62 13.34
C LEU A 897 13.44 8.10 13.44
N GLY A 898 12.95 7.84 14.66
CA GLY A 898 11.55 7.49 14.90
C GLY A 898 11.08 6.22 14.19
N VAL A 899 11.98 5.26 13.95
CA VAL A 899 11.67 4.01 13.25
C VAL A 899 10.56 3.26 13.98
N ARG A 900 9.49 2.92 13.26
CA ARG A 900 8.34 2.14 13.75
C ARG A 900 8.36 0.69 13.26
N ARG A 901 9.16 0.41 12.23
CA ARG A 901 9.30 -0.92 11.64
C ARG A 901 10.77 -1.18 11.31
N LEU A 902 11.34 -2.27 11.81
CA LEU A 902 12.69 -2.70 11.47
C LEU A 902 12.61 -4.02 10.70
N VAL A 903 13.15 -4.04 9.48
CA VAL A 903 13.19 -5.23 8.62
C VAL A 903 14.63 -5.68 8.46
N GLU A 904 14.95 -6.84 9.02
CA GLU A 904 16.24 -7.49 8.81
C GLU A 904 16.26 -8.26 7.48
N ILE A 905 17.26 -7.93 6.67
CA ILE A 905 17.60 -8.60 5.42
C ILE A 905 18.88 -9.39 5.65
N GLY A 906 18.69 -10.68 5.90
CA GLY A 906 19.74 -11.65 6.12
C GLY A 906 19.16 -13.05 6.06
N PHE A 907 20.02 -14.07 6.02
CA PHE A 907 19.56 -15.44 5.99
C PHE A 907 19.03 -15.91 7.37
N SER A 908 19.60 -15.38 8.45
CA SER A 908 19.18 -15.69 9.83
C SER A 908 18.86 -14.43 10.61
N PRO A 909 17.92 -14.47 11.58
CA PRO A 909 17.43 -13.30 12.30
C PRO A 909 18.35 -12.87 13.46
N VAL A 910 19.56 -12.44 13.13
CA VAL A 910 20.56 -12.03 14.12
C VAL A 910 20.25 -10.64 14.65
N LEU A 911 20.09 -9.66 13.75
CA LEU A 911 19.85 -8.26 14.08
C LEU A 911 18.46 -8.04 14.67
N SER A 912 17.46 -8.81 14.23
CA SER A 912 16.13 -8.83 14.84
C SER A 912 16.19 -9.26 16.30
N GLY A 913 17.02 -10.27 16.61
CA GLY A 913 17.24 -10.72 17.98
C GLY A 913 17.94 -9.67 18.84
N ILE A 914 18.92 -8.95 18.28
CA ILE A 914 19.62 -7.83 18.93
C ILE A 914 18.63 -6.68 19.19
N ALA A 915 17.89 -6.23 18.18
CA ALA A 915 16.88 -5.18 18.28
C ALA A 915 15.82 -5.49 19.33
N THR A 916 15.31 -6.73 19.36
CA THR A 916 14.31 -7.17 20.35
C THR A 916 14.84 -7.09 21.78
N LYS A 917 16.14 -7.31 22.01
CA LYS A 917 16.74 -7.14 23.34
C LYS A 917 16.88 -5.66 23.69
N THR A 918 17.34 -4.84 22.75
CA THR A 918 17.50 -3.38 22.92
C THR A 918 16.17 -2.72 23.28
N LEU A 919 15.09 -3.06 22.57
CA LEU A 919 13.74 -2.51 22.79
C LEU A 919 13.12 -2.91 24.15
N LYS A 920 13.66 -3.93 24.84
CA LYS A 920 13.23 -4.29 26.20
C LYS A 920 13.89 -3.44 27.29
N SER A 921 14.86 -2.60 26.95
CA SER A 921 15.49 -1.69 27.90
C SER A 921 14.54 -0.55 28.29
N GLU A 922 14.73 0.02 29.49
CA GLU A 922 13.90 1.13 29.99
C GLU A 922 13.93 2.35 29.05
N ALA A 923 15.04 2.57 28.32
CA ALA A 923 15.21 3.67 27.38
C ALA A 923 14.19 3.65 26.21
N PHE A 924 13.62 2.48 25.89
CA PHE A 924 12.68 2.30 24.78
C PHE A 924 11.33 1.71 25.20
N ALA A 925 11.01 1.70 26.50
CA ALA A 925 9.78 1.08 27.02
C ALA A 925 8.48 1.62 26.37
N ASP A 926 8.46 2.91 26.02
CA ASP A 926 7.30 3.57 25.39
C ASP A 926 7.30 3.45 23.85
N LYS A 927 8.34 2.88 23.24
CA LYS A 927 8.46 2.75 21.79
C LYS A 927 7.90 1.41 21.33
N ARG A 928 6.90 1.46 20.45
CA ARG A 928 6.40 0.28 19.72
C ARG A 928 7.06 0.22 18.35
N VAL A 929 7.85 -0.82 18.13
CA VAL A 929 8.57 -1.08 16.88
C VAL A 929 8.32 -2.51 16.42
N ASP A 930 7.82 -2.68 15.20
CA ASP A 930 7.65 -3.99 14.57
C ASP A 930 9.00 -4.51 14.07
N VAL A 931 9.54 -5.53 14.74
CA VAL A 931 10.82 -6.16 14.36
C VAL A 931 10.55 -7.40 13.51
N LEU A 932 10.94 -7.36 12.24
CA LEU A 932 10.65 -8.38 11.24
C LEU A 932 11.94 -8.89 10.59
N HIS A 933 11.96 -10.18 10.25
CA HIS A 933 13.02 -10.80 9.45
C HIS A 933 12.45 -11.24 8.09
N ILE A 934 13.20 -11.07 7.00
CA ILE A 934 12.71 -11.29 5.63
C ILE A 934 12.00 -12.63 5.41
N ASP A 935 12.49 -13.72 6.00
CA ASP A 935 11.87 -15.04 5.87
C ASP A 935 10.84 -15.37 6.96
N ARG A 936 11.10 -15.01 8.23
CA ARG A 936 10.23 -15.38 9.36
C ARG A 936 9.03 -14.44 9.49
N GLY A 937 9.21 -13.19 9.10
CA GLY A 937 8.18 -12.16 9.01
C GLY A 937 7.70 -11.95 7.57
N ARG A 938 7.96 -12.89 6.65
CA ARG A 938 7.60 -12.78 5.23
C ARG A 938 6.13 -12.38 5.06
N ASP A 939 5.24 -12.96 5.85
CA ASP A 939 3.82 -12.68 5.72
C ASP A 939 3.42 -11.25 6.09
N ALA A 940 4.11 -10.65 7.07
CA ALA A 940 3.89 -9.25 7.46
C ALA A 940 4.56 -8.26 6.50
N ILE A 941 5.66 -8.66 5.85
CA ILE A 941 6.40 -7.85 4.87
C ILE A 941 5.71 -7.87 3.50
N TYR A 942 5.24 -9.04 3.06
CA TYR A 942 4.56 -9.28 1.77
C TYR A 942 3.04 -9.17 1.87
N TYR A 943 2.50 -8.96 3.08
CA TYR A 943 1.06 -8.80 3.34
C TYR A 943 0.21 -10.00 2.87
N THR A 944 0.70 -11.22 3.06
CA THR A 944 0.04 -12.47 2.62
C THR A 944 -0.94 -13.04 3.65
N GLN A 945 -0.89 -12.62 4.92
CA GLN A 945 -1.85 -13.01 5.95
C GLN A 945 -2.99 -11.98 6.10
N GLN A 946 -4.21 -12.47 6.35
CA GLN A 946 -5.30 -11.66 6.91
C GLN A 946 -4.85 -11.21 8.31
N ARG A 947 -4.59 -9.91 8.52
CA ARG A 947 -4.27 -9.39 9.85
C ARG A 947 -5.42 -9.71 10.82
N HIS A 948 -5.22 -10.69 11.69
CA HIS A 948 -5.93 -10.77 12.96
C HIS A 948 -5.10 -9.95 13.96
N GLU A 949 -5.77 -9.02 14.64
CA GLU A 949 -5.23 -8.05 15.62
C GLU A 949 -4.51 -6.83 15.02
N ALA A 950 -5.30 -5.78 14.77
CA ALA A 950 -4.77 -4.42 14.75
C ALA A 950 -4.40 -4.02 16.19
N VAL A 951 -3.24 -3.40 16.36
CA VAL A 951 -2.82 -2.78 17.62
C VAL A 951 -3.78 -1.63 17.92
N GLU A 952 -4.44 -1.68 19.08
CA GLU A 952 -5.38 -0.66 19.53
C GLU A 952 -4.69 0.72 19.64
N PRO A 953 -5.20 1.78 18.97
CA PRO A 953 -4.89 3.14 19.36
C PRO A 953 -5.54 3.40 20.73
N THR A 954 -4.75 3.82 21.70
CA THR A 954 -5.25 4.26 23.01
C THR A 954 -6.11 5.50 22.85
N LEU A 955 -7.42 5.33 22.82
CA LEU A 955 -8.38 6.40 23.05
C LEU A 955 -8.22 6.86 24.50
N SER A 956 -7.80 8.11 24.68
CA SER A 956 -7.79 8.76 25.99
C SER A 956 -9.23 8.85 26.51
N ALA A 957 -9.46 8.31 27.70
CA ALA A 957 -10.77 8.24 28.32
C ALA A 957 -11.43 9.62 28.42
N ILE A 958 -12.70 9.70 28.04
CA ILE A 958 -13.59 10.84 28.28
C ILE A 958 -13.76 10.97 29.81
N PRO A 959 -13.54 12.14 30.44
CA PRO A 959 -13.92 12.35 31.83
C PRO A 959 -15.45 12.29 31.93
N ALA A 960 -15.97 11.31 32.66
CA ALA A 960 -17.39 11.17 32.91
C ALA A 960 -17.95 12.39 33.66
N GLN A 961 -19.01 13.01 33.12
CA GLN A 961 -19.88 13.92 33.87
C GLN A 961 -20.99 13.12 34.59
N PRO A 962 -21.54 13.65 35.71
CA PRO A 962 -22.16 12.83 36.75
C PRO A 962 -23.56 12.30 36.38
N GLU A 963 -23.79 11.04 36.71
CA GLU A 963 -25.07 10.33 36.57
C GLU A 963 -26.18 10.93 37.44
N GLN A 964 -27.40 10.97 36.89
CA GLN A 964 -28.65 10.99 37.65
C GLN A 964 -29.31 9.60 37.64
N PRO A 965 -30.01 9.21 38.72
CA PRO A 965 -30.23 7.80 39.05
C PRO A 965 -31.48 7.20 38.38
N THR A 966 -31.33 6.00 37.82
CA THR A 966 -32.43 5.15 37.35
C THR A 966 -32.71 4.02 38.34
N LEU A 967 -34.00 3.75 38.59
CA LEU A 967 -34.51 2.72 39.50
C LEU A 967 -34.44 1.31 38.88
N PRO A 968 -34.37 0.24 39.69
CA PRO A 968 -34.04 -1.11 39.22
C PRO A 968 -35.26 -1.88 38.73
N VAL A 969 -35.11 -2.65 37.65
CA VAL A 969 -36.05 -3.72 37.28
C VAL A 969 -35.31 -5.05 37.20
N THR A 970 -35.88 -6.00 37.92
CA THR A 970 -35.40 -7.32 38.28
C THR A 970 -35.46 -8.31 37.12
N THR A 971 -34.46 -9.19 37.06
CA THR A 971 -34.34 -10.36 36.19
C THR A 971 -35.31 -11.47 36.58
N VAL A 972 -35.94 -12.13 35.59
CA VAL A 972 -36.63 -13.41 35.77
C VAL A 972 -36.21 -14.39 34.66
N VAL A 973 -35.77 -15.57 35.09
CA VAL A 973 -35.44 -16.78 34.33
C VAL A 973 -36.73 -17.57 34.07
N VAL A 974 -36.90 -18.19 32.90
CA VAL A 974 -37.87 -19.29 32.72
C VAL A 974 -37.34 -20.40 31.81
N GLU A 975 -37.45 -21.62 32.33
CA GLU A 975 -37.16 -22.93 31.74
C GLU A 975 -38.21 -23.44 30.72
N SER A 976 -37.80 -24.49 30.00
CA SER A 976 -38.48 -25.26 28.95
C SER A 976 -39.68 -26.11 29.38
N ILE A 977 -40.74 -26.18 28.56
CA ILE A 977 -41.67 -27.34 28.45
C ILE A 977 -42.16 -27.50 26.98
N ALA A 978 -42.30 -28.76 26.55
CA ALA A 978 -42.58 -29.29 25.20
C ALA A 978 -44.00 -28.99 24.62
N PRO A 979 -44.22 -29.12 23.29
CA PRO A 979 -45.54 -28.89 22.68
C PRO A 979 -46.34 -30.17 22.42
N THR A 980 -47.68 -30.04 22.52
CA THR A 980 -48.69 -30.98 22.00
C THR A 980 -49.46 -30.35 20.83
N VAL A 981 -49.98 -31.22 19.99
CA VAL A 981 -50.46 -31.04 18.60
C VAL A 981 -51.90 -30.52 18.52
N GLN A 982 -52.22 -29.61 17.58
CA GLN A 982 -53.32 -29.74 16.61
C GLN A 982 -53.36 -28.65 15.51
N SER A 983 -53.78 -29.11 14.32
CA SER A 983 -53.93 -28.51 12.97
C SER A 983 -54.98 -27.39 12.87
N SER A 984 -55.01 -26.46 11.91
CA SER A 984 -54.76 -26.52 10.46
C SER A 984 -54.75 -25.09 9.85
N GLY A 985 -54.00 -24.86 8.76
CA GLY A 985 -54.38 -23.84 7.76
C GLY A 985 -53.60 -22.52 7.67
N THR A 986 -52.26 -22.53 7.75
CA THR A 986 -51.38 -21.53 7.09
C THR A 986 -49.99 -22.16 6.97
N THR A 987 -49.49 -22.37 5.75
CA THR A 987 -48.15 -22.95 5.52
C THR A 987 -47.07 -21.95 5.97
N ALA A 988 -46.36 -22.29 7.05
CA ALA A 988 -45.23 -21.51 7.55
C ALA A 988 -44.11 -21.42 6.49
N PRO A 989 -43.33 -20.33 6.44
CA PRO A 989 -42.17 -20.22 5.57
C PRO A 989 -41.15 -21.34 5.86
N LEU A 990 -40.51 -21.87 4.82
CA LEU A 990 -39.48 -22.90 4.93
C LEU A 990 -38.29 -22.37 5.76
N VAL A 991 -38.12 -22.90 6.98
CA VAL A 991 -37.02 -22.53 7.87
C VAL A 991 -35.69 -22.92 7.23
N ASP A 992 -34.80 -21.96 7.03
CA ASP A 992 -33.46 -22.20 6.48
C ASP A 992 -32.57 -22.91 7.51
N VAL A 993 -31.86 -23.96 7.09
CA VAL A 993 -31.06 -24.82 7.98
C VAL A 993 -29.62 -24.87 7.49
N PRO A 994 -28.63 -24.53 8.33
CA PRO A 994 -27.21 -24.59 7.97
C PRO A 994 -26.74 -26.01 7.60
N LEU A 995 -25.83 -26.08 6.63
CA LEU A 995 -25.17 -27.33 6.24
C LEU A 995 -24.36 -27.93 7.40
N GLN A 996 -24.33 -29.26 7.47
CA GLN A 996 -23.45 -29.99 8.39
C GLN A 996 -22.18 -30.45 7.67
N ALA A 997 -21.08 -30.63 8.42
CA ALA A 997 -19.83 -31.18 7.85
C ALA A 997 -20.06 -32.53 7.15
N LEU A 998 -20.97 -33.33 7.67
CA LEU A 998 -21.35 -34.62 7.10
C LEU A 998 -21.94 -34.49 5.69
N ASP A 999 -22.76 -33.46 5.43
CA ASP A 999 -23.38 -33.26 4.11
C ASP A 999 -22.32 -33.02 3.02
N VAL A 1000 -21.28 -32.28 3.37
CA VAL A 1000 -20.15 -31.92 2.50
C VAL A 1000 -19.19 -33.11 2.31
N VAL A 1001 -18.78 -33.79 3.39
CA VAL A 1001 -17.92 -34.99 3.32
C VAL A 1001 -18.59 -36.09 2.51
N TYR A 1002 -19.87 -36.34 2.77
CA TYR A 1002 -20.64 -37.39 2.11
C TYR A 1002 -20.78 -37.13 0.61
N THR A 1003 -21.06 -35.88 0.22
CA THR A 1003 -21.20 -35.46 -1.18
C THR A 1003 -19.87 -35.53 -1.93
N LEU A 1004 -18.77 -35.08 -1.35
CA LEU A 1004 -17.44 -35.17 -1.97
C LEU A 1004 -17.03 -36.60 -2.25
N VAL A 1005 -17.23 -37.50 -1.28
CA VAL A 1005 -16.90 -38.92 -1.44
C VAL A 1005 -17.78 -39.55 -2.51
N ALA A 1006 -19.10 -39.35 -2.48
CA ALA A 1006 -20.03 -39.91 -3.46
C ALA A 1006 -19.77 -39.41 -4.89
N HIS A 1007 -19.56 -38.10 -5.05
CA HIS A 1007 -19.23 -37.49 -6.34
C HIS A 1007 -17.91 -38.04 -6.91
N LYS A 1008 -16.87 -38.14 -6.09
CA LYS A 1008 -15.55 -38.61 -6.54
C LYS A 1008 -15.55 -40.09 -6.95
N ILE A 1009 -16.34 -40.94 -6.28
CA ILE A 1009 -16.48 -42.35 -6.65
C ILE A 1009 -17.58 -42.61 -7.70
N LYS A 1010 -18.23 -41.55 -8.19
CA LYS A 1010 -19.29 -41.56 -9.21
C LYS A 1010 -20.47 -42.47 -8.84
N ARG A 1011 -20.94 -42.37 -7.60
CA ARG A 1011 -22.12 -43.09 -7.10
C ARG A 1011 -23.17 -42.12 -6.59
N SER A 1012 -24.44 -42.53 -6.60
CA SER A 1012 -25.51 -41.78 -5.94
C SER A 1012 -25.25 -41.73 -4.43
N LEU A 1013 -25.76 -40.70 -3.76
CA LEU A 1013 -25.69 -40.63 -2.29
C LEU A 1013 -26.27 -41.88 -1.65
N ASP A 1014 -27.37 -42.43 -2.18
CA ASP A 1014 -28.04 -43.63 -1.65
C ASP A 1014 -27.18 -44.91 -1.75
N ASP A 1015 -26.20 -44.95 -2.64
CA ASP A 1015 -25.30 -46.10 -2.85
C ASP A 1015 -24.06 -46.07 -1.94
N VAL A 1016 -23.90 -45.00 -1.15
CA VAL A 1016 -22.74 -44.78 -0.27
C VAL A 1016 -23.19 -44.81 1.17
N SER A 1017 -22.68 -45.77 1.95
CA SER A 1017 -22.99 -45.86 3.38
C SER A 1017 -22.08 -44.93 4.19
N THR A 1018 -22.67 -44.04 4.97
CA THR A 1018 -21.95 -43.10 5.87
C THR A 1018 -21.21 -43.81 7.02
N ALA A 1019 -21.59 -45.05 7.34
CA ALA A 1019 -20.95 -45.88 8.36
C ALA A 1019 -19.65 -46.56 7.88
N LYS A 1020 -19.31 -46.47 6.58
CA LYS A 1020 -18.06 -47.03 6.02
C LYS A 1020 -16.98 -45.95 5.94
N SER A 1021 -15.72 -46.37 6.03
CA SER A 1021 -14.57 -45.49 5.84
C SER A 1021 -14.24 -45.28 4.35
N ILE A 1022 -13.52 -44.20 4.04
CA ILE A 1022 -13.08 -43.90 2.66
C ILE A 1022 -12.28 -45.08 2.09
N LYS A 1023 -11.39 -45.67 2.90
CA LYS A 1023 -10.60 -46.86 2.55
C LYS A 1023 -11.45 -48.08 2.19
N SER A 1024 -12.56 -48.29 2.90
CA SER A 1024 -13.53 -49.36 2.59
C SER A 1024 -14.33 -49.06 1.31
N LEU A 1025 -14.67 -47.80 1.07
CA LEU A 1025 -15.48 -47.36 -0.08
C LEU A 1025 -14.72 -47.40 -1.41
N VAL A 1026 -13.40 -47.20 -1.40
CA VAL A 1026 -12.54 -47.23 -2.60
C VAL A 1026 -11.91 -48.60 -2.89
N SER A 1027 -12.29 -49.64 -2.13
CA SER A 1027 -11.84 -51.03 -2.31
C SER A 1027 -10.30 -51.18 -2.44
N GLY A 1028 -9.51 -50.41 -1.69
CA GLY A 1028 -8.05 -50.49 -1.69
C GLY A 1028 -7.33 -49.76 -2.83
N LYS A 1029 -8.01 -48.94 -3.64
CA LYS A 1029 -7.37 -48.07 -4.65
C LYS A 1029 -6.69 -46.86 -3.98
N SER A 1030 -5.43 -47.01 -3.60
CA SER A 1030 -4.62 -45.99 -2.90
C SER A 1030 -4.61 -44.62 -3.62
N THR A 1031 -4.57 -44.59 -4.95
CA THR A 1031 -4.61 -43.33 -5.72
C THR A 1031 -5.92 -42.55 -5.52
N LEU A 1032 -7.06 -43.24 -5.62
CA LEU A 1032 -8.38 -42.61 -5.46
C LEU A 1032 -8.62 -42.20 -4.00
N GLN A 1033 -8.10 -42.98 -3.05
CA GLN A 1033 -8.11 -42.64 -1.63
C GLN A 1033 -7.39 -41.30 -1.37
N ASN A 1034 -6.15 -41.16 -1.87
CA ASN A 1034 -5.35 -39.95 -1.66
C ASN A 1034 -5.95 -38.73 -2.38
N GLU A 1035 -6.61 -38.92 -3.51
CA GLU A 1035 -7.35 -37.84 -4.17
C GLU A 1035 -8.53 -37.35 -3.34
N ILE A 1036 -9.33 -38.25 -2.75
CA ILE A 1036 -10.46 -37.88 -1.88
C ILE A 1036 -9.94 -37.13 -0.65
N ILE A 1037 -8.88 -37.62 -0.01
CA ILE A 1037 -8.26 -36.95 1.14
C ILE A 1037 -7.71 -35.58 0.74
N GLY A 1038 -7.07 -35.46 -0.43
CA GLY A 1038 -6.59 -34.18 -0.95
C GLY A 1038 -7.72 -33.19 -1.24
N ASP A 1039 -8.87 -33.66 -1.74
CA ASP A 1039 -10.04 -32.82 -1.99
C ASP A 1039 -10.72 -32.40 -0.67
N LEU A 1040 -10.71 -33.24 0.37
CA LEU A 1040 -11.14 -32.88 1.72
C LEU A 1040 -10.23 -31.81 2.36
N HIS A 1041 -8.91 -31.89 2.18
CA HIS A 1041 -7.99 -30.85 2.67
C HIS A 1041 -8.19 -29.51 1.96
N LYS A 1042 -8.55 -29.51 0.67
CA LYS A 1042 -8.89 -28.27 -0.06
C LYS A 1042 -10.20 -27.64 0.44
N GLU A 1043 -11.13 -28.46 0.93
CA GLU A 1043 -12.44 -28.00 1.41
C GLU A 1043 -12.41 -27.57 2.88
N PHE A 1044 -11.76 -28.35 3.76
CA PHE A 1044 -11.77 -28.15 5.22
C PHE A 1044 -10.43 -27.67 5.81
N GLY A 1045 -9.37 -27.59 5.02
CA GLY A 1045 -8.04 -27.11 5.47
C GLY A 1045 -7.42 -28.03 6.52
N SER A 1046 -6.83 -27.43 7.57
CA SER A 1046 -6.19 -28.13 8.68
C SER A 1046 -7.15 -28.85 9.63
N LYS A 1047 -8.47 -28.76 9.40
CA LYS A 1047 -9.48 -29.47 10.21
C LYS A 1047 -9.62 -30.94 9.86
N VAL A 1048 -9.00 -31.41 8.77
CA VAL A 1048 -8.99 -32.84 8.42
C VAL A 1048 -7.99 -33.56 9.34
N PRO A 1049 -8.42 -34.55 10.16
CA PRO A 1049 -7.55 -35.25 11.09
C PRO A 1049 -6.57 -36.20 10.40
N ASP A 1050 -5.45 -36.49 11.06
CA ASP A 1050 -4.51 -37.53 10.62
C ASP A 1050 -5.22 -38.91 10.54
N LYS A 1051 -4.96 -39.66 9.46
CA LYS A 1051 -5.63 -40.94 9.14
C LYS A 1051 -7.15 -40.84 8.89
N ALA A 1052 -7.62 -39.72 8.34
CA ALA A 1052 -9.02 -39.52 7.94
C ALA A 1052 -9.59 -40.64 7.05
N GLU A 1053 -8.75 -41.35 6.29
CA GLU A 1053 -9.16 -42.49 5.45
C GLU A 1053 -9.68 -43.72 6.21
N ASP A 1054 -9.29 -43.88 7.48
CA ASP A 1054 -9.61 -45.04 8.31
C ASP A 1054 -10.90 -44.81 9.14
N LEU A 1055 -11.34 -43.56 9.29
CA LEU A 1055 -12.58 -43.17 9.98
C LEU A 1055 -13.81 -43.40 9.11
N SER A 1056 -14.95 -43.74 9.73
CA SER A 1056 -16.24 -43.71 9.02
C SER A 1056 -16.56 -42.28 8.56
N LEU A 1057 -17.35 -42.09 7.50
CA LEU A 1057 -17.70 -40.74 7.06
C LEU A 1057 -18.41 -39.93 8.16
N GLN A 1058 -19.17 -40.61 9.03
CA GLN A 1058 -19.83 -40.00 10.18
C GLN A 1058 -18.82 -39.55 11.25
N ASP A 1059 -17.87 -40.41 11.63
CA ASP A 1059 -16.85 -40.07 12.62
C ASP A 1059 -15.87 -39.02 12.09
N LEU A 1060 -15.56 -39.06 10.80
CA LEU A 1060 -14.74 -38.05 10.13
C LEU A 1060 -15.42 -36.68 10.16
N ALA A 1061 -16.73 -36.61 9.90
CA ALA A 1061 -17.48 -35.37 10.00
C ALA A 1061 -17.52 -34.81 11.44
N VAL A 1062 -17.62 -35.69 12.44
CA VAL A 1062 -17.54 -35.30 13.87
C VAL A 1062 -16.13 -34.80 14.21
N ALA A 1063 -15.09 -35.46 13.74
CA ALA A 1063 -13.69 -35.09 14.00
C ALA A 1063 -13.29 -33.75 13.37
N ILE A 1064 -13.92 -33.36 12.25
CA ILE A 1064 -13.74 -32.04 11.62
C ILE A 1064 -14.28 -30.90 12.52
N GLY A 1065 -15.21 -31.19 13.44
CA GLY A 1065 -15.69 -30.24 14.44
C GLY A 1065 -16.63 -29.16 13.89
N ALA A 1066 -16.64 -27.98 14.52
CA ALA A 1066 -17.57 -26.90 14.18
C ALA A 1066 -17.42 -26.43 12.72
N PHE A 1067 -18.47 -26.63 11.94
CA PHE A 1067 -18.59 -26.27 10.53
C PHE A 1067 -19.54 -25.08 10.38
N GLY A 1068 -19.09 -24.01 9.73
CA GLY A 1068 -19.79 -22.72 9.66
C GLY A 1068 -20.99 -22.67 8.70
N GLY A 1069 -21.48 -23.81 8.20
CA GLY A 1069 -22.69 -23.90 7.39
C GLY A 1069 -22.58 -23.41 5.94
N ASN A 1070 -21.40 -22.98 5.48
CA ASN A 1070 -21.14 -22.47 4.13
C ASN A 1070 -20.22 -23.42 3.34
N LEU A 1071 -20.41 -23.50 2.02
CA LEU A 1071 -19.56 -24.31 1.13
C LEU A 1071 -18.14 -23.73 1.00
N GLY A 1072 -17.13 -24.60 0.98
CA GLY A 1072 -15.73 -24.24 0.80
C GLY A 1072 -15.34 -24.02 -0.67
N LYS A 1073 -14.08 -23.58 -0.87
CA LYS A 1073 -13.58 -23.18 -2.19
C LYS A 1073 -13.56 -24.32 -3.20
N HIS A 1074 -13.38 -25.57 -2.76
CA HIS A 1074 -13.31 -26.71 -3.68
C HIS A 1074 -14.68 -27.03 -4.25
N ILE A 1075 -15.72 -27.14 -3.41
CA ILE A 1075 -17.09 -27.41 -3.89
C ILE A 1075 -17.64 -26.26 -4.73
N GLN A 1076 -17.39 -25.00 -4.34
CA GLN A 1076 -17.79 -23.85 -5.16
C GLN A 1076 -17.17 -23.90 -6.56
N ALA A 1077 -15.91 -24.33 -6.68
CA ALA A 1077 -15.26 -24.52 -7.97
C ALA A 1077 -15.86 -25.68 -8.78
N GLN A 1078 -16.27 -26.78 -8.14
CA GLN A 1078 -16.96 -27.90 -8.81
C GLN A 1078 -18.34 -27.48 -9.31
N LEU A 1079 -19.10 -26.73 -8.52
CA LEU A 1079 -20.39 -26.17 -8.93
C LEU A 1079 -20.23 -25.22 -10.12
N ALA A 1080 -19.25 -24.31 -10.08
CA ALA A 1080 -18.96 -23.44 -11.22
C ALA A 1080 -18.63 -24.24 -12.49
N ARG A 1081 -17.87 -25.33 -12.38
CA ARG A 1081 -17.57 -26.23 -13.52
C ARG A 1081 -18.81 -26.95 -14.03
N LEU A 1082 -19.65 -27.48 -13.14
CA LEU A 1082 -20.92 -28.11 -13.50
C LEU A 1082 -21.78 -27.15 -14.33
N PHE A 1083 -21.98 -25.93 -13.84
CA PHE A 1083 -22.81 -24.93 -14.52
C PHE A 1083 -22.19 -24.48 -15.86
N ASN A 1084 -20.88 -24.24 -15.92
CA ASN A 1084 -20.21 -23.85 -17.16
C ASN A 1084 -20.24 -24.95 -18.24
N ASN A 1085 -20.10 -26.22 -17.84
CA ASN A 1085 -19.96 -27.32 -18.80
C ASN A 1085 -21.29 -27.94 -19.21
N LYS A 1086 -22.29 -27.95 -18.32
CA LYS A 1086 -23.55 -28.70 -18.51
C LYS A 1086 -24.78 -27.84 -18.70
N MET A 1087 -24.73 -26.54 -18.40
CA MET A 1087 -25.87 -25.64 -18.57
C MET A 1087 -25.79 -24.83 -19.89
N PRO A 1088 -26.94 -24.37 -20.43
CA PRO A 1088 -26.99 -23.48 -21.59
C PRO A 1088 -26.36 -22.11 -21.28
N GLY A 1089 -25.87 -21.44 -22.33
CA GLY A 1089 -25.29 -20.09 -22.20
C GLY A 1089 -26.34 -19.08 -21.76
N GLY A 1090 -26.24 -18.60 -20.52
CA GLY A 1090 -27.22 -17.71 -19.88
C GLY A 1090 -27.71 -18.21 -18.52
N PHE A 1091 -27.63 -19.52 -18.26
CA PHE A 1091 -28.06 -20.12 -17.00
C PHE A 1091 -26.87 -20.33 -16.04
N SER A 1092 -26.53 -19.28 -15.29
CA SER A 1092 -25.45 -19.28 -14.29
C SER A 1092 -25.88 -19.89 -12.95
N LEU A 1093 -24.90 -20.13 -12.07
CA LEU A 1093 -25.15 -20.54 -10.68
C LEU A 1093 -26.06 -19.55 -9.93
N SER A 1094 -25.89 -18.25 -10.18
CA SER A 1094 -26.76 -17.20 -9.62
C SER A 1094 -28.19 -17.27 -10.17
N SER A 1095 -28.37 -17.59 -11.45
CA SER A 1095 -29.70 -17.83 -12.04
C SER A 1095 -30.38 -19.05 -11.42
N ALA A 1096 -29.62 -20.10 -11.10
CA ALA A 1096 -30.14 -21.27 -10.39
C ALA A 1096 -30.54 -20.95 -8.95
N GLN A 1097 -29.70 -20.25 -8.17
CA GLN A 1097 -30.03 -19.80 -6.81
C GLN A 1097 -31.29 -18.91 -6.80
N SER A 1098 -31.41 -17.98 -7.74
CA SER A 1098 -32.61 -17.14 -7.92
C SER A 1098 -33.84 -17.97 -8.29
N THR A 1099 -33.70 -19.00 -9.13
CA THR A 1099 -34.79 -19.94 -9.46
C THR A 1099 -35.21 -20.75 -8.24
N LEU A 1100 -34.27 -21.19 -7.40
CA LEU A 1100 -34.56 -21.94 -6.17
C LEU A 1100 -35.29 -21.10 -5.13
N GLN A 1101 -34.90 -19.83 -4.99
CA GLN A 1101 -35.59 -18.88 -4.12
C GLN A 1101 -37.01 -18.58 -4.61
N SER A 1102 -37.18 -18.30 -5.91
CA SER A 1102 -38.46 -17.87 -6.48
C SER A 1102 -39.47 -19.00 -6.71
N ALA A 1103 -39.02 -20.19 -7.11
CA ALA A 1103 -39.89 -21.33 -7.42
C ALA A 1103 -40.14 -22.26 -6.22
N TYR A 1104 -39.21 -22.33 -5.26
CA TYR A 1104 -39.26 -23.29 -4.15
C TYR A 1104 -39.14 -22.64 -2.76
N GLY A 1105 -38.96 -21.32 -2.66
CA GLY A 1105 -38.91 -20.59 -1.39
C GLY A 1105 -37.72 -20.94 -0.50
N LEU A 1106 -36.64 -21.47 -1.07
CA LEU A 1106 -35.47 -21.93 -0.31
C LEU A 1106 -34.57 -20.76 0.09
N GLY A 1107 -34.20 -20.71 1.38
CA GLY A 1107 -33.16 -19.82 1.89
C GLY A 1107 -31.74 -20.23 1.47
N PRO A 1108 -30.74 -19.34 1.63
CA PRO A 1108 -29.38 -19.55 1.13
C PRO A 1108 -28.73 -20.88 1.55
N HIS A 1109 -28.90 -21.32 2.80
CA HIS A 1109 -28.25 -22.56 3.26
C HIS A 1109 -28.89 -23.82 2.66
N ARG A 1110 -30.22 -23.83 2.48
CA ARG A 1110 -30.91 -24.90 1.76
C ARG A 1110 -30.66 -24.89 0.26
N GLN A 1111 -30.42 -23.73 -0.34
CA GLN A 1111 -29.98 -23.64 -1.74
C GLN A 1111 -28.64 -24.36 -1.90
N ASP A 1112 -27.67 -24.08 -1.03
CA ASP A 1112 -26.36 -24.75 -1.05
C ASP A 1112 -26.48 -26.26 -0.81
N ALA A 1113 -27.35 -26.70 0.10
CA ALA A 1113 -27.61 -28.12 0.34
C ALA A 1113 -28.24 -28.84 -0.86
N LEU A 1114 -29.13 -28.18 -1.59
CA LEU A 1114 -29.69 -28.72 -2.83
C LEU A 1114 -28.63 -28.77 -3.93
N LEU A 1115 -27.78 -27.75 -4.03
CA LEU A 1115 -26.68 -27.71 -5.01
C LEU A 1115 -25.62 -28.79 -4.75
N LEU A 1116 -25.40 -29.19 -3.50
CA LEU A 1116 -24.60 -30.39 -3.19
C LEU A 1116 -25.20 -31.66 -3.81
N VAL A 1117 -26.52 -31.85 -3.71
CA VAL A 1117 -27.20 -32.98 -4.38
C VAL A 1117 -27.06 -32.85 -5.89
N ALA A 1118 -27.09 -31.64 -6.45
CA ALA A 1118 -26.93 -31.39 -7.88
C ALA A 1118 -25.59 -31.90 -8.44
N LEU A 1119 -24.50 -31.81 -7.67
CA LEU A 1119 -23.19 -32.37 -8.06
C LEU A 1119 -23.22 -33.90 -8.25
N THR A 1120 -24.12 -34.59 -7.55
CA THR A 1120 -24.27 -36.05 -7.66
C THR A 1120 -25.25 -36.47 -8.76
N MET A 1121 -25.99 -35.51 -9.33
CA MET A 1121 -27.01 -35.70 -10.36
C MET A 1121 -26.67 -34.96 -11.66
N GLU A 1122 -25.38 -34.88 -11.99
CA GLU A 1122 -24.89 -34.18 -13.19
C GLU A 1122 -25.50 -34.73 -14.49
N PRO A 1123 -25.99 -33.86 -15.41
CA PRO A 1123 -26.46 -34.30 -16.72
C PRO A 1123 -25.38 -35.00 -17.55
N SER A 1124 -25.74 -36.11 -18.20
CA SER A 1124 -24.83 -36.88 -19.06
C SER A 1124 -24.30 -36.04 -20.25
N SER A 1125 -25.16 -35.18 -20.82
CA SER A 1125 -24.83 -34.22 -21.88
C SER A 1125 -25.19 -32.79 -21.47
N ARG A 1126 -24.67 -31.80 -22.21
CA ARG A 1126 -25.00 -30.38 -21.98
C ARG A 1126 -26.47 -30.12 -22.35
N LEU A 1127 -27.18 -29.42 -21.48
CA LEU A 1127 -28.58 -29.03 -21.69
C LEU A 1127 -28.67 -27.89 -22.72
N SER A 1128 -29.70 -27.93 -23.57
CA SER A 1128 -29.79 -27.10 -24.77
C SER A 1128 -30.56 -25.78 -24.59
N SER A 1129 -31.37 -25.67 -23.52
CA SER A 1129 -32.18 -24.48 -23.24
C SER A 1129 -32.38 -24.24 -21.74
N ASP A 1130 -32.66 -22.99 -21.36
CA ASP A 1130 -32.96 -22.61 -19.97
C ASP A 1130 -34.16 -23.40 -19.41
N THR A 1131 -35.11 -23.78 -20.26
CA THR A 1131 -36.27 -24.60 -19.88
C THR A 1131 -35.84 -26.01 -19.45
N GLU A 1132 -34.91 -26.63 -20.18
CA GLU A 1132 -34.33 -27.93 -19.81
C GLU A 1132 -33.51 -27.84 -18.52
N ALA A 1133 -32.76 -26.75 -18.33
CA ALA A 1133 -31.99 -26.51 -17.11
C ALA A 1133 -32.87 -26.33 -15.87
N LYS A 1134 -33.97 -25.59 -15.99
CA LYS A 1134 -34.98 -25.45 -14.92
C LYS A 1134 -35.70 -26.77 -14.63
N SER A 1135 -36.00 -27.56 -15.65
CA SER A 1135 -36.59 -28.90 -15.49
C SER A 1135 -35.66 -29.85 -14.73
N TRP A 1136 -34.38 -29.90 -15.11
CA TRP A 1136 -33.37 -30.68 -14.39
C TRP A 1136 -33.22 -30.22 -12.94
N LEU A 1137 -33.15 -28.90 -12.70
CA LEU A 1137 -33.07 -28.33 -11.34
C LEU A 1137 -34.31 -28.70 -10.51
N GLY A 1138 -35.48 -28.80 -11.14
CA GLY A 1138 -36.70 -29.31 -10.51
C GLY A 1138 -36.62 -30.78 -10.12
N THR A 1139 -35.98 -31.64 -10.92
CA THR A 1139 -35.68 -33.03 -10.56
C THR A 1139 -34.73 -33.12 -9.36
N VAL A 1140 -33.70 -32.27 -9.32
CA VAL A 1140 -32.78 -32.19 -8.16
C VAL A 1140 -33.52 -31.71 -6.91
N ALA A 1141 -34.41 -30.73 -7.05
CA ALA A 1141 -35.26 -30.26 -5.95
C ALA A 1141 -36.14 -31.40 -5.40
N GLN A 1142 -36.79 -32.19 -6.27
CA GLN A 1142 -37.58 -33.34 -5.84
C GLN A 1142 -36.75 -34.39 -5.08
N ALA A 1143 -35.52 -34.66 -5.54
CA ALA A 1143 -34.61 -35.57 -4.85
C ALA A 1143 -34.18 -35.02 -3.47
N TYR A 1144 -33.87 -33.73 -3.39
CA TYR A 1144 -33.55 -33.07 -2.13
C TYR A 1144 -34.74 -33.06 -1.14
N ALA A 1145 -35.95 -32.79 -1.63
CA ALA A 1145 -37.19 -32.86 -0.85
C ALA A 1145 -37.45 -34.26 -0.30
N ALA A 1146 -37.29 -35.31 -1.12
CA ALA A 1146 -37.42 -36.69 -0.69
C ALA A 1146 -36.42 -37.06 0.41
N LYS A 1147 -35.19 -36.54 0.34
CA LYS A 1147 -34.12 -36.80 1.32
C LYS A 1147 -34.31 -36.03 2.64
N THR A 1148 -34.88 -34.83 2.59
CA THR A 1148 -35.00 -33.93 3.75
C THR A 1148 -36.40 -33.87 4.36
N GLY A 1149 -37.39 -34.53 3.75
CA GLY A 1149 -38.78 -34.52 4.20
C GLY A 1149 -39.52 -33.20 3.94
N ILE A 1150 -38.99 -32.36 3.05
CA ILE A 1150 -39.55 -31.04 2.74
C ILE A 1150 -40.61 -31.16 1.65
N SER A 1151 -41.72 -30.43 1.79
CA SER A 1151 -42.72 -30.26 0.71
C SER A 1151 -42.68 -28.83 0.17
N TYR A 1152 -42.59 -28.68 -1.15
CA TYR A 1152 -42.64 -27.38 -1.81
C TYR A 1152 -44.08 -26.93 -2.01
N SER A 1153 -44.37 -25.65 -1.76
CA SER A 1153 -45.65 -25.03 -2.12
C SER A 1153 -45.74 -24.87 -3.65
N THR A 1154 -46.69 -25.55 -4.30
CA THR A 1154 -46.85 -25.56 -5.76
C THR A 1154 -47.26 -24.19 -6.31
N ILE A 1155 -46.44 -23.60 -7.20
CA ILE A 1155 -46.90 -22.65 -8.22
C ILE A 1155 -46.79 -23.37 -9.56
N THR A 1156 -47.89 -23.96 -10.04
CA THR A 1156 -47.97 -24.58 -11.37
C THR A 1156 -48.77 -23.70 -12.32
N SER A 1157 -48.13 -23.19 -13.39
CA SER A 1157 -48.81 -22.61 -14.55
C SER A 1157 -48.67 -23.55 -15.76
N ALA A 1158 -49.80 -24.10 -16.21
CA ALA A 1158 -49.93 -24.94 -17.39
C ALA A 1158 -49.69 -24.15 -18.69
N GLY A 1159 -49.23 -24.85 -19.74
CA GLY A 1159 -48.76 -24.26 -20.99
C GLY A 1159 -49.82 -23.98 -22.06
N SER A 1160 -49.39 -23.27 -23.11
CA SER A 1160 -50.00 -23.30 -24.45
C SER A 1160 -48.99 -22.82 -25.50
N SER A 1161 -48.90 -23.59 -26.59
CA SER A 1161 -48.11 -23.38 -27.80
C SER A 1161 -48.82 -22.55 -28.87
N SER A 1162 -48.10 -21.70 -29.61
CA SER A 1162 -48.08 -21.60 -31.10
C SER A 1162 -47.56 -20.21 -31.54
N GLY A 1163 -46.81 -20.19 -32.66
CA GLY A 1163 -45.83 -19.14 -32.97
C GLY A 1163 -46.28 -18.00 -33.89
N GLN A 1164 -45.41 -16.98 -34.01
CA GLN A 1164 -45.04 -16.27 -35.24
C GLN A 1164 -43.97 -15.21 -34.97
N THR A 1165 -43.34 -14.76 -36.04
CA THR A 1165 -42.07 -14.04 -36.20
C THR A 1165 -42.08 -12.54 -35.87
N GLY A 1166 -41.04 -12.05 -35.18
CA GLY A 1166 -40.29 -10.82 -35.50
C GLY A 1166 -40.78 -9.44 -35.01
N ALA A 1167 -40.30 -8.99 -33.83
CA ALA A 1167 -39.96 -7.60 -33.44
C ALA A 1167 -39.46 -7.60 -31.96
N PRO A 1168 -38.63 -6.65 -31.48
CA PRO A 1168 -38.15 -6.67 -30.09
C PRO A 1168 -39.27 -6.23 -29.15
N VAL A 1169 -39.72 -7.12 -28.26
CA VAL A 1169 -40.79 -6.85 -27.28
C VAL A 1169 -40.18 -6.72 -25.89
N ILE A 1170 -40.44 -5.59 -25.23
CA ILE A 1170 -40.21 -5.35 -23.80
C ILE A 1170 -40.95 -6.44 -23.00
N SER A 1171 -40.30 -7.09 -22.03
CA SER A 1171 -40.94 -8.19 -21.31
C SER A 1171 -42.20 -7.70 -20.57
N SER A 1172 -43.28 -8.49 -20.58
CA SER A 1172 -44.54 -8.15 -19.89
C SER A 1172 -44.31 -7.84 -18.40
N ALA A 1173 -43.32 -8.49 -17.78
CA ALA A 1173 -42.93 -8.25 -16.39
C ALA A 1173 -42.21 -6.90 -16.19
N GLU A 1174 -41.44 -6.42 -17.16
CA GLU A 1174 -40.84 -5.08 -17.12
C GLU A 1174 -41.90 -3.99 -17.37
N MET A 1175 -42.88 -4.27 -18.24
CA MET A 1175 -44.00 -3.36 -18.48
C MET A 1175 -44.91 -3.28 -17.25
N GLU A 1176 -45.19 -4.39 -16.56
CA GLU A 1176 -45.93 -4.42 -15.30
C GLU A 1176 -45.16 -3.72 -14.16
N LYS A 1177 -43.84 -3.93 -14.03
CA LYS A 1177 -43.01 -3.18 -13.06
C LYS A 1177 -42.97 -1.69 -13.36
N MET A 1178 -42.91 -1.31 -14.64
CA MET A 1178 -42.92 0.09 -15.06
C MET A 1178 -44.28 0.73 -14.81
N GLN A 1179 -45.38 0.00 -15.07
CA GLN A 1179 -46.74 0.43 -14.74
C GLN A 1179 -46.95 0.52 -13.23
N GLN A 1180 -46.45 -0.42 -12.42
CA GLN A 1180 -46.52 -0.35 -10.96
C GLN A 1180 -45.76 0.86 -10.43
N LYS A 1181 -44.52 1.08 -10.89
CA LYS A 1181 -43.75 2.28 -10.52
C LYS A 1181 -44.44 3.57 -10.95
N GLN A 1182 -45.06 3.58 -12.13
CA GLN A 1182 -45.81 4.73 -12.62
C GLN A 1182 -47.07 4.98 -11.77
N HIS A 1183 -47.83 3.94 -11.40
CA HIS A 1183 -48.99 4.07 -10.52
C HIS A 1183 -48.61 4.50 -9.11
N GLU A 1184 -47.50 4.00 -8.57
CA GLU A 1184 -46.99 4.38 -7.27
C GLU A 1184 -46.51 5.84 -7.25
N HIS A 1185 -45.85 6.28 -8.32
CA HIS A 1185 -45.43 7.67 -8.48
C HIS A 1185 -46.63 8.62 -8.63
N ILE A 1186 -47.65 8.23 -9.40
CA ILE A 1186 -48.92 8.96 -9.50
C ILE A 1186 -49.60 9.05 -8.13
N ARG A 1187 -49.62 7.96 -7.35
CA ARG A 1187 -50.22 7.93 -6.01
C ARG A 1187 -49.48 8.85 -5.03
N GLN A 1188 -48.15 8.89 -5.10
CA GLN A 1188 -47.33 9.82 -4.31
C GLN A 1188 -47.58 11.27 -4.71
N GLN A 1189 -47.66 11.58 -6.00
CA GLN A 1189 -48.01 12.90 -6.50
C GLN A 1189 -49.41 13.33 -6.02
N ILE A 1190 -50.40 12.44 -6.08
CA ILE A 1190 -51.76 12.71 -5.58
C ILE A 1190 -51.76 12.93 -4.06
N GLN A 1191 -50.97 12.19 -3.28
CA GLN A 1191 -50.86 12.38 -1.83
C GLN A 1191 -50.19 13.70 -1.46
N VAL A 1192 -49.15 14.10 -2.19
CA VAL A 1192 -48.46 15.38 -2.00
C VAL A 1192 -49.39 16.54 -2.37
N LEU A 1193 -50.07 16.45 -3.52
CA LEU A 1193 -51.07 17.43 -3.92
C LEU A 1193 -52.21 17.50 -2.90
N ALA A 1194 -52.74 16.38 -2.44
CA ALA A 1194 -53.81 16.35 -1.43
C ALA A 1194 -53.39 16.98 -0.09
N ARG A 1195 -52.16 16.75 0.38
CA ARG A 1195 -51.62 17.48 1.55
C ARG A 1195 -51.52 18.97 1.30
N TYR A 1196 -51.12 19.37 0.09
CA TYR A 1196 -50.94 20.77 -0.28
C TYR A 1196 -52.27 21.54 -0.34
N VAL A 1197 -53.35 20.92 -0.83
CA VAL A 1197 -54.71 21.52 -0.82
C VAL A 1197 -55.51 21.23 0.46
N GLY A 1198 -54.94 20.54 1.45
CA GLY A 1198 -55.61 20.21 2.71
C GLY A 1198 -56.77 19.22 2.57
N MET A 1199 -56.75 18.37 1.54
CA MET A 1199 -57.80 17.42 1.19
C MET A 1199 -57.48 16.02 1.76
N ASP A 1200 -58.39 15.43 2.53
CA ASP A 1200 -58.22 14.06 3.05
C ASP A 1200 -58.70 13.03 2.01
N LEU A 1201 -57.75 12.33 1.37
CA LEU A 1201 -58.05 11.30 0.37
C LEU A 1201 -58.85 10.10 0.92
N ARG A 1202 -59.01 9.99 2.25
CA ARG A 1202 -59.84 8.97 2.90
C ARG A 1202 -61.22 9.46 3.31
N GLU A 1203 -61.56 10.73 3.10
CA GLU A 1203 -62.86 11.30 3.48
C GLU A 1203 -64.03 10.53 2.83
N GLY A 1204 -63.92 10.22 1.54
CA GLY A 1204 -64.93 9.40 0.84
C GLY A 1204 -65.05 7.97 1.38
N ALA A 1205 -63.93 7.36 1.80
CA ALA A 1205 -63.95 6.03 2.41
C ALA A 1205 -64.59 6.07 3.82
N ARG A 1206 -64.32 7.12 4.60
CA ARG A 1206 -64.96 7.34 5.91
C ARG A 1206 -66.46 7.63 5.80
N LEU A 1207 -66.90 8.39 4.80
CA LEU A 1207 -68.33 8.63 4.55
C LEU A 1207 -69.09 7.35 4.15
N VAL A 1208 -68.40 6.39 3.52
CA VAL A 1208 -68.93 5.06 3.22
C VAL A 1208 -68.92 4.16 4.46
N GLU A 1209 -67.86 4.20 5.27
CA GLU A 1209 -67.75 3.46 6.53
C GLU A 1209 -68.74 3.96 7.61
N ASP A 1210 -69.02 5.26 7.65
CA ASP A 1210 -69.97 5.91 8.56
C ASP A 1210 -71.43 5.90 8.05
N GLY A 1211 -71.69 5.28 6.89
CA GLY A 1211 -73.03 5.10 6.34
C GLY A 1211 -73.74 6.38 5.88
N GLN A 1212 -73.00 7.45 5.57
CA GLN A 1212 -73.55 8.77 5.20
C GLN A 1212 -73.47 9.11 3.70
N ALA A 1213 -72.97 8.21 2.85
CA ALA A 1213 -72.96 8.42 1.40
C ALA A 1213 -74.36 8.17 0.79
N LYS A 1214 -74.93 9.18 0.11
CA LYS A 1214 -76.07 9.04 -0.82
C LYS A 1214 -75.60 8.85 -2.23
#